data_AF-A0A0Q8EXS8-F1
#
_entry.id   AF-A0A0Q8EXS8-F1
#
_cell.length_a   1.000
_cell.length_b   1.000
_cell.length_c   1.000
_cell.angle_alpha   90.00
_cell.angle_beta   90.00
_cell.angle_gamma   90.00
#
_symmetry.space_group_name_H-M   'P 1'
#
loop_
_entity.id
_entity.type
_entity.pdbx_description
1 polymer ?
#
loop_
_entity_poly.entity_id
_entity_poly.type
_entity_poly.pdbx_seq_one_letter_code
_entity_poly.pdbx_strand_id
1 'polypeptide(L)'
;MATCALLSACEGSDLPLDSDAASAAAAPPAAIAQASGARVAASAAVATTAISTPVMFVTQVPTAGDIFAGRLAAFANHMTDMTSVPRGGDLMIRYPDGSLRNLTKEAGFGMEGRQGANAIAVREPTVHWDGKKAVFSMLVGAPTRQYEGINVRWQLYEVTNLAQGQVAVITKVAGQPTAYNNVSPLYASDDRILFASDRPRTGEAHLYPQLDEYESTPTLVGLYSLTPASGELRLLNHTPSGAFSPTIDSYGRVIFTRWDHLQRDQQADAGTFGATNYASEAAGAANIGRQAENFPESRLGQTSTAYGRVNAFTFNLFTPWQMNQDGTEELTLNHIGRHELMFGYIERSFATDTAMSDNTNTSIIANKKYIRNDGGIFQIREDPRTPGTYYGIYAREFGSLTSDQIVRFTGAPTLNAEQMVFEDASPAAVSNSLTAGRFRNPLPISTGQLLASYTTSPMVQTDTQFRLYQLRTDASNMLVANSALTAGVRKSISWWSPDVLRSFDGLLWEVEPVEVVARPRPSAGSWTLEAPERAVLAEEQVDEAALRNWLKTNNLSLIVTRNQTSRDRGDLQQPFNLEVPGGVKTAKASGKVYPISHYQILQGNQVRGYPGVEPGRRVLAQPMANSSHNVANPNGPAGSTKIAADGSTAVFVPANRALAWQTTDASGEPVVRERVWVTMQAGEIRTCAGCHGENSSNQVGRVEATNKPEALRALLRQWKQQNSQSPIRVNGSQSLVPNRSASAAPPTAGAAAVSTRDDGATLTAAWLEDVRLARELPPASRPGQQVR
;
A
#
# COMPACT_ATOMS: atom_id res chain seq x y z
N MET A 1 10.92 28.29 10.98
CA MET A 1 10.30 29.33 10.12
C MET A 1 10.88 29.22 8.72
N ALA A 2 10.32 28.35 7.87
CA ALA A 2 10.72 28.20 6.46
C ALA A 2 9.58 27.51 5.65
N THR A 3 8.34 27.88 5.97
CA THR A 3 7.13 27.09 5.64
C THR A 3 5.94 28.00 5.34
N CYS A 4 6.12 28.94 4.40
CA CYS A 4 5.06 29.87 3.96
C CYS A 4 5.31 30.42 2.55
N ALA A 5 5.51 29.54 1.56
CA ALA A 5 5.72 29.91 0.15
C ALA A 5 5.31 28.78 -0.83
N LEU A 6 4.10 28.23 -0.68
CA LEU A 6 3.54 27.20 -1.57
C LEU A 6 2.11 27.57 -1.98
N LEU A 7 1.98 28.56 -2.87
CA LEU A 7 0.70 28.94 -3.51
C LEU A 7 0.94 29.88 -4.72
N SER A 8 1.61 29.38 -5.78
CA SER A 8 1.44 29.84 -7.17
C SER A 8 2.34 29.05 -8.13
N ALA A 9 1.72 28.19 -8.95
CA ALA A 9 2.22 27.68 -10.23
C ALA A 9 1.02 27.02 -10.97
N CYS A 10 0.94 27.19 -12.29
CA CYS A 10 -0.14 26.69 -13.17
C CYS A 10 -1.49 27.45 -13.16
N GLU A 11 -1.45 28.77 -13.32
CA GLU A 11 -2.45 29.50 -14.13
C GLU A 11 -1.89 29.79 -15.53
N GLY A 12 -2.76 29.87 -16.54
CA GLY A 12 -2.50 30.56 -17.80
C GLY A 12 -2.03 29.73 -18.99
N SER A 13 -2.98 29.37 -19.87
CA SER A 13 -2.91 29.76 -21.29
C SER A 13 -4.27 29.56 -21.98
N ASP A 14 -5.10 30.60 -22.00
CA ASP A 14 -6.29 30.66 -22.85
C ASP A 14 -5.90 30.74 -24.34
N LEU A 15 -6.58 29.97 -25.18
CA LEU A 15 -6.71 30.23 -26.62
C LEU A 15 -8.16 29.91 -27.06
N PRO A 16 -8.68 30.60 -28.09
CA PRO A 16 -10.13 30.78 -28.24
C PRO A 16 -10.87 29.57 -28.82
N LEU A 17 -12.14 29.47 -28.42
CA LEU A 17 -13.13 28.58 -29.04
C LEU A 17 -13.72 29.26 -30.29
N ASP A 18 -13.41 28.74 -31.47
CA ASP A 18 -14.29 28.91 -32.64
C ASP A 18 -15.44 27.90 -32.54
N SER A 19 -16.66 28.37 -32.79
CA SER A 19 -17.88 27.58 -32.72
C SER A 19 -18.35 27.14 -34.10
N ASP A 20 -18.68 25.86 -34.28
CA ASP A 20 -19.71 25.49 -35.25
C ASP A 20 -20.43 24.17 -34.89
N ALA A 21 -21.59 23.91 -35.49
CA ALA A 21 -22.61 23.01 -34.93
C ALA A 21 -23.01 21.79 -35.78
N ALA A 22 -23.23 20.65 -35.11
CA ALA A 22 -24.04 19.51 -35.58
C ALA A 22 -24.47 18.68 -34.33
N SER A 23 -25.70 18.81 -33.83
CA SER A 23 -26.94 18.15 -34.27
C SER A 23 -27.12 16.72 -33.74
N ALA A 24 -28.28 16.45 -33.12
CA ALA A 24 -28.59 15.17 -32.48
C ALA A 24 -29.42 14.27 -33.41
N ALA A 25 -29.19 12.95 -33.36
CA ALA A 25 -30.01 11.96 -34.07
C ALA A 25 -30.14 10.63 -33.29
N ALA A 26 -31.32 10.02 -33.43
CA ALA A 26 -31.88 8.91 -32.67
C ALA A 26 -31.06 7.60 -32.57
N ALA A 27 -31.36 6.82 -31.52
CA ALA A 27 -30.92 5.43 -31.37
C ALA A 27 -31.94 4.43 -31.95
N PRO A 28 -31.50 3.27 -32.47
CA PRO A 28 -32.35 2.12 -32.81
C PRO A 28 -32.54 1.15 -31.62
N PRO A 29 -33.55 0.25 -31.64
CA PRO A 29 -33.94 -0.58 -30.49
C PRO A 29 -33.12 -1.89 -30.31
N ALA A 30 -33.32 -2.53 -29.16
CA ALA A 30 -32.53 -3.65 -28.67
C ALA A 30 -32.85 -5.03 -29.28
N ALA A 31 -31.88 -5.94 -29.20
CA ALA A 31 -32.06 -7.39 -29.26
C ALA A 31 -31.47 -8.03 -27.99
N ILE A 32 -32.07 -9.13 -27.51
CA ILE A 32 -31.81 -9.68 -26.17
C ILE A 32 -30.91 -10.92 -26.25
N ALA A 33 -29.87 -10.96 -25.41
CA ALA A 33 -29.19 -12.20 -25.01
C ALA A 33 -29.02 -12.19 -23.48
N GLN A 34 -29.38 -13.30 -22.81
CA GLN A 34 -29.34 -13.38 -21.35
C GLN A 34 -27.98 -13.90 -20.87
N ALA A 35 -27.33 -13.13 -20.01
CA ALA A 35 -26.26 -13.61 -19.11
C ALA A 35 -26.78 -13.54 -17.66
N SER A 36 -26.46 -14.55 -16.85
CA SER A 36 -26.98 -14.69 -15.48
C SER A 36 -26.23 -13.81 -14.48
N GLY A 37 -26.47 -12.49 -14.56
CA GLY A 37 -25.95 -11.55 -13.58
C GLY A 37 -26.53 -11.78 -12.18
N ALA A 38 -25.65 -11.84 -11.17
CA ALA A 38 -26.07 -11.81 -9.77
C ALA A 38 -26.78 -10.47 -9.51
N ARG A 39 -28.10 -10.50 -9.28
CA ARG A 39 -28.88 -9.28 -9.05
C ARG A 39 -28.47 -8.65 -7.73
N VAL A 40 -27.91 -7.44 -7.78
CA VAL A 40 -27.85 -6.55 -6.62
C VAL A 40 -29.29 -6.35 -6.14
N ALA A 41 -29.64 -6.97 -5.01
CA ALA A 41 -30.97 -6.89 -4.47
C ALA A 41 -31.19 -5.46 -3.94
N ALA A 42 -32.13 -4.73 -4.55
CA ALA A 42 -32.54 -3.43 -4.04
C ALA A 42 -33.15 -3.64 -2.63
N SER A 43 -32.40 -3.25 -1.59
CA SER A 43 -32.89 -3.34 -0.21
C SER A 43 -34.20 -2.56 -0.09
N ALA A 44 -35.23 -3.21 0.44
CA ALA A 44 -36.50 -2.55 0.69
C ALA A 44 -36.32 -1.29 1.56
N ALA A 45 -37.13 -0.27 1.30
CA ALA A 45 -37.04 1.02 1.99
C ALA A 45 -37.20 0.84 3.50
N VAL A 46 -36.11 1.06 4.24
CA VAL A 46 -36.10 0.96 5.71
C VAL A 46 -36.78 2.19 6.29
N ALA A 47 -37.99 2.00 6.81
CA ALA A 47 -38.63 3.01 7.67
C ALA A 47 -37.71 3.32 8.84
N THR A 48 -37.56 4.61 9.20
CA THR A 48 -36.51 5.10 10.10
C THR A 48 -36.74 4.71 11.56
N THR A 49 -36.50 3.45 11.88
CA THR A 49 -36.37 2.95 13.25
C THR A 49 -35.12 3.54 13.90
N ALA A 50 -35.24 3.97 15.15
CA ALA A 50 -34.10 4.41 15.96
C ALA A 50 -33.02 3.32 16.03
N ILE A 51 -31.75 3.73 16.13
CA ILE A 51 -30.63 2.80 16.21
C ILE A 51 -30.72 2.00 17.52
N SER A 52 -30.75 0.68 17.40
CA SER A 52 -30.93 -0.27 18.51
C SER A 52 -29.62 -0.87 19.04
N THR A 53 -28.47 -0.52 18.43
CA THR A 53 -27.13 -0.96 18.87
C THR A 53 -26.29 0.24 19.33
N PRO A 54 -25.34 0.08 20.29
CA PRO A 54 -24.50 1.19 20.71
C PRO A 54 -23.45 1.53 19.63
N VAL A 55 -23.11 2.81 19.51
CA VAL A 55 -22.15 3.32 18.51
C VAL A 55 -21.02 4.03 19.22
N MET A 56 -19.79 3.52 19.05
CA MET A 56 -18.57 4.18 19.50
C MET A 56 -18.06 5.09 18.37
N PHE A 57 -17.56 6.27 18.70
CA PHE A 57 -17.05 7.22 17.71
C PHE A 57 -15.95 8.11 18.32
N VAL A 58 -15.21 8.80 17.47
CA VAL A 58 -14.14 9.72 17.86
C VAL A 58 -14.64 11.16 17.76
N THR A 59 -14.21 12.00 18.70
CA THR A 59 -14.32 13.45 18.55
C THR A 59 -12.96 14.06 18.18
N GLN A 60 -12.95 15.08 17.33
CA GLN A 60 -11.74 15.79 16.89
C GLN A 60 -11.95 17.31 16.95
N VAL A 61 -10.92 18.06 17.33
CA VAL A 61 -10.91 19.53 17.20
C VAL A 61 -10.82 19.89 15.70
N PRO A 62 -11.75 20.70 15.16
CA PRO A 62 -11.74 21.10 13.75
C PRO A 62 -10.42 21.77 13.32
N THR A 63 -9.96 21.43 12.12
CA THR A 63 -8.90 22.18 11.42
C THR A 63 -9.52 23.26 10.54
N ALA A 64 -8.73 24.27 10.14
CA ALA A 64 -9.18 25.34 9.26
C ALA A 64 -9.28 24.85 7.80
N GLY A 65 -10.29 24.04 7.51
CA GLY A 65 -10.41 23.31 6.25
C GLY A 65 -9.47 22.10 6.16
N ASP A 66 -9.19 21.66 4.93
CA ASP A 66 -8.26 20.58 4.64
C ASP A 66 -6.83 21.11 4.62
N ILE A 67 -6.08 20.78 5.67
CA ILE A 67 -4.66 21.15 5.79
C ILE A 67 -3.79 19.96 5.34
N PHE A 68 -2.72 20.26 4.61
CA PHE A 68 -1.76 19.25 4.19
C PHE A 68 -1.22 18.47 5.41
N ALA A 69 -1.12 17.15 5.28
CA ALA A 69 -0.78 16.19 6.35
C ALA A 69 -1.70 16.21 7.61
N GLY A 70 -2.86 16.85 7.56
CA GLY A 70 -3.84 16.83 8.65
C GLY A 70 -4.41 15.44 8.92
N ARG A 71 -4.92 15.22 10.15
CA ARG A 71 -5.46 13.91 10.62
C ARG A 71 -6.56 13.29 9.72
N LEU A 72 -7.26 14.08 8.90
CA LEU A 72 -8.29 13.58 7.96
C LEU A 72 -7.86 13.59 6.48
N ALA A 73 -6.62 13.99 6.16
CA ALA A 73 -6.09 14.00 4.80
C ALA A 73 -5.88 12.58 4.26
N ALA A 74 -5.76 12.44 2.92
CA ALA A 74 -5.62 11.15 2.25
C ALA A 74 -4.33 10.39 2.64
N PHE A 75 -3.21 11.10 2.70
CA PHE A 75 -1.91 10.58 3.16
C PHE A 75 -1.29 11.52 4.22
N ALA A 76 -0.13 11.13 4.76
CA ALA A 76 0.58 11.82 5.85
C ALA A 76 -0.26 12.09 7.13
N ASN A 77 -1.49 11.58 7.22
CA ASN A 77 -2.45 11.84 8.30
C ASN A 77 -2.05 11.29 9.68
N HIS A 78 -0.84 10.76 9.84
CA HIS A 78 -0.26 10.28 11.10
C HIS A 78 0.62 11.34 11.78
N MET A 79 0.80 12.53 11.21
CA MET A 79 1.59 13.61 11.82
C MET A 79 1.08 14.00 13.21
N THR A 80 1.99 14.53 14.04
CA THR A 80 1.80 14.69 15.49
C THR A 80 1.95 16.12 16.00
N ASP A 81 2.17 17.11 15.13
CA ASP A 81 2.27 18.51 15.52
C ASP A 81 0.89 19.12 15.86
N MET A 82 0.88 20.36 16.36
CA MET A 82 -0.34 21.05 16.82
C MET A 82 -1.16 21.71 15.70
N THR A 83 -0.66 21.70 14.46
CA THR A 83 -1.39 22.10 13.25
C THR A 83 -2.14 20.90 12.70
N SER A 84 -1.43 19.82 12.38
CA SER A 84 -1.98 18.60 11.75
C SER A 84 -2.98 17.85 12.64
N VAL A 85 -2.79 17.89 13.97
CA VAL A 85 -3.74 17.35 14.94
C VAL A 85 -3.77 18.18 16.25
N PRO A 86 -4.66 19.19 16.35
CA PRO A 86 -4.92 19.87 17.61
C PRO A 86 -5.51 18.90 18.65
N ARG A 87 -5.09 19.03 19.91
CA ARG A 87 -5.53 18.15 21.01
C ARG A 87 -6.84 18.67 21.64
N GLY A 88 -7.62 17.73 22.16
CA GLY A 88 -8.95 17.94 22.74
C GLY A 88 -9.98 16.89 22.29
N GLY A 89 -9.60 15.96 21.42
CA GLY A 89 -10.48 14.92 20.87
C GLY A 89 -10.50 13.64 21.71
N ASP A 90 -11.71 13.18 22.06
CA ASP A 90 -11.99 12.06 22.98
C ASP A 90 -12.57 10.84 22.26
N LEU A 91 -12.55 9.68 22.93
CA LEU A 91 -13.30 8.48 22.53
C LEU A 91 -14.69 8.48 23.20
N MET A 92 -15.74 8.42 22.40
CA MET A 92 -17.14 8.51 22.84
C MET A 92 -17.91 7.23 22.53
N ILE A 93 -18.97 6.95 23.31
CA ILE A 93 -19.98 5.94 22.95
C ILE A 93 -21.39 6.47 23.21
N ARG A 94 -22.31 6.19 22.26
CA ARG A 94 -23.74 6.47 22.33
C ARG A 94 -24.52 5.17 22.47
N TYR A 95 -25.50 5.12 23.36
CA TYR A 95 -26.43 3.98 23.51
C TYR A 95 -27.75 4.23 22.76
N PRO A 96 -28.60 3.20 22.54
CA PRO A 96 -29.86 3.34 21.82
C PRO A 96 -30.77 4.45 22.36
N ASP A 97 -30.86 4.57 23.69
CA ASP A 97 -31.61 5.59 24.42
C ASP A 97 -31.11 7.05 24.23
N GLY A 98 -29.99 7.24 23.54
CA GLY A 98 -29.38 8.55 23.29
C GLY A 98 -28.42 9.02 24.39
N SER A 99 -28.22 8.24 25.45
CA SER A 99 -27.19 8.53 26.45
C SER A 99 -25.78 8.43 25.86
N LEU A 100 -24.87 9.26 26.37
CA LEU A 100 -23.49 9.39 25.91
C LEU A 100 -22.51 9.17 27.07
N ARG A 101 -21.42 8.44 26.80
CA ARG A 101 -20.27 8.26 27.69
C ARG A 101 -18.99 8.73 27.00
N ASN A 102 -18.05 9.28 27.78
CA ASN A 102 -16.74 9.74 27.34
C ASN A 102 -15.68 8.81 27.93
N LEU A 103 -15.29 7.80 27.15
CA LEU A 103 -14.52 6.66 27.64
C LEU A 103 -13.08 7.06 27.99
N THR A 104 -12.51 8.03 27.27
CA THR A 104 -11.19 8.60 27.62
C THR A 104 -11.25 9.36 28.95
N LYS A 105 -12.25 10.22 29.15
CA LYS A 105 -12.39 11.01 30.38
C LYS A 105 -12.70 10.15 31.60
N GLU A 106 -13.54 9.12 31.45
CA GLU A 106 -13.79 8.12 32.49
C GLU A 106 -12.53 7.38 32.94
N ALA A 107 -11.66 7.02 31.99
CA ALA A 107 -10.38 6.36 32.26
C ALA A 107 -9.23 7.33 32.61
N GLY A 108 -9.51 8.61 32.87
CA GLY A 108 -8.53 9.61 33.31
C GLY A 108 -7.64 10.21 32.21
N PHE A 109 -7.97 10.03 30.93
CA PHE A 109 -7.27 10.62 29.80
C PHE A 109 -7.92 11.93 29.32
N GLY A 110 -7.10 12.86 28.84
CA GLY A 110 -7.54 14.17 28.32
C GLY A 110 -7.61 15.26 29.39
N MET A 111 -7.90 16.49 28.95
CA MET A 111 -8.02 17.67 29.82
C MET A 111 -8.87 18.76 29.18
N GLU A 112 -9.53 19.57 30.00
CA GLU A 112 -10.32 20.73 29.59
C GLU A 112 -9.47 22.01 29.56
N GLY A 113 -9.92 23.04 28.83
CA GLY A 113 -9.24 24.34 28.79
C GLY A 113 -7.84 24.28 28.15
N ARG A 114 -6.83 24.86 28.81
CA ARG A 114 -5.47 24.96 28.27
C ARG A 114 -4.81 23.58 28.20
N GLN A 115 -4.64 23.08 26.98
CA GLN A 115 -3.99 21.82 26.67
C GLN A 115 -2.50 21.84 27.05
N GLY A 116 -1.95 20.68 27.40
CA GLY A 116 -0.56 20.47 27.83
C GLY A 116 -0.22 18.98 27.90
N ALA A 117 0.54 18.54 28.90
CA ALA A 117 1.06 17.17 28.99
C ALA A 117 -0.02 16.06 28.95
N ASN A 118 -1.21 16.30 29.52
CA ASN A 118 -2.32 15.33 29.57
C ASN A 118 -3.31 15.47 28.40
N ALA A 119 -3.05 16.37 27.45
CA ALA A 119 -3.93 16.63 26.31
C ALA A 119 -3.85 15.48 25.30
N ILE A 120 -4.99 15.10 24.73
CA ILE A 120 -5.09 13.92 23.85
C ILE A 120 -5.69 14.21 22.48
N ALA A 121 -5.39 13.34 21.53
CA ALA A 121 -6.20 13.12 20.34
C ALA A 121 -6.35 11.61 20.11
N VAL A 122 -7.52 11.17 19.66
CA VAL A 122 -7.89 9.76 19.45
C VAL A 122 -8.07 9.50 17.94
N ARG A 123 -7.95 8.25 17.47
CA ARG A 123 -8.34 7.82 16.13
C ARG A 123 -8.70 6.34 16.01
N GLU A 124 -9.55 6.07 15.02
CA GLU A 124 -9.82 4.77 14.41
C GLU A 124 -10.02 3.62 15.41
N PRO A 125 -11.12 3.65 16.20
CA PRO A 125 -11.52 2.53 17.02
C PRO A 125 -11.99 1.35 16.17
N THR A 126 -11.64 0.14 16.59
CA THR A 126 -12.17 -1.13 16.07
C THR A 126 -12.66 -1.99 17.23
N VAL A 127 -13.93 -2.38 17.18
CA VAL A 127 -14.57 -3.24 18.20
C VAL A 127 -14.17 -4.71 17.97
N HIS A 128 -13.75 -5.37 19.05
CA HIS A 128 -13.37 -6.78 19.07
C HIS A 128 -14.56 -7.71 18.75
N TRP A 129 -14.27 -8.91 18.26
CA TRP A 129 -15.26 -9.91 17.84
C TRP A 129 -16.31 -10.25 18.91
N ASP A 130 -15.97 -10.15 20.20
CA ASP A 130 -16.92 -10.42 21.30
C ASP A 130 -17.77 -9.21 21.73
N GLY A 131 -17.56 -8.03 21.15
CA GLY A 131 -18.28 -6.79 21.46
C GLY A 131 -17.92 -6.12 22.80
N LYS A 132 -17.03 -6.70 23.62
CA LYS A 132 -16.78 -6.23 25.00
C LYS A 132 -15.61 -5.25 25.15
N LYS A 133 -14.74 -5.17 24.14
CA LYS A 133 -13.59 -4.27 24.08
C LYS A 133 -13.40 -3.67 22.69
N ALA A 134 -12.67 -2.55 22.60
CA ALA A 134 -12.23 -1.97 21.33
C ALA A 134 -10.75 -1.58 21.40
N VAL A 135 -10.01 -1.72 20.30
CA VAL A 135 -8.66 -1.19 20.13
C VAL A 135 -8.75 0.14 19.36
N PHE A 136 -7.93 1.12 19.72
CA PHE A 136 -7.88 2.44 19.07
C PHE A 136 -6.46 2.99 19.18
N SER A 137 -6.16 4.06 18.44
CA SER A 137 -4.90 4.79 18.58
C SER A 137 -5.12 6.14 19.26
N MET A 138 -4.19 6.54 20.13
CA MET A 138 -4.24 7.80 20.86
C MET A 138 -2.85 8.44 20.93
N LEU A 139 -2.84 9.74 20.72
CA LEU A 139 -1.70 10.64 20.89
C LEU A 139 -1.87 11.35 22.23
N VAL A 140 -0.82 11.38 23.06
CA VAL A 140 -0.82 12.04 24.37
C VAL A 140 0.28 13.09 24.41
N GLY A 141 -0.05 14.30 24.85
CA GLY A 141 0.85 15.45 24.98
C GLY A 141 0.61 16.55 23.93
N ALA A 142 0.49 17.78 24.43
CA ALA A 142 0.58 19.05 23.72
C ALA A 142 1.62 19.96 24.40
N PRO A 143 2.16 21.02 23.74
CA PRO A 143 3.20 21.85 24.33
C PRO A 143 2.69 22.60 25.55
N THR A 144 3.43 22.53 26.65
CA THR A 144 3.04 23.11 27.95
C THR A 144 3.24 24.62 27.99
N ARG A 145 4.21 25.12 27.21
CA ARG A 145 4.65 26.52 27.14
C ARG A 145 4.89 26.96 25.69
N GLN A 146 5.00 28.27 25.49
CA GLN A 146 5.32 28.86 24.19
C GLN A 146 6.70 28.43 23.69
N TYR A 147 6.86 28.30 22.38
CA TYR A 147 8.09 27.87 21.68
C TYR A 147 8.57 26.45 22.03
N GLU A 148 7.75 25.63 22.69
CA GLU A 148 8.08 24.24 23.00
C GLU A 148 7.72 23.31 21.83
N GLY A 149 8.75 22.75 21.19
CA GLY A 149 8.59 21.58 20.32
C GLY A 149 8.31 20.32 21.15
N ILE A 150 7.44 19.45 20.65
CA ILE A 150 7.07 18.18 21.30
C ILE A 150 7.43 16.99 20.42
N ASN A 151 7.96 15.93 21.02
CA ASN A 151 8.26 14.67 20.35
C ASN A 151 7.40 13.56 20.96
N VAL A 152 6.18 13.41 20.43
CA VAL A 152 5.17 12.43 20.88
C VAL A 152 4.83 11.48 19.73
N ARG A 153 4.17 10.36 20.04
CA ARG A 153 3.77 9.36 19.05
C ARG A 153 2.34 8.88 19.26
N TRP A 154 1.65 8.60 18.17
CA TRP A 154 0.42 7.80 18.16
C TRP A 154 0.75 6.40 18.67
N GLN A 155 -0.04 5.91 19.61
CA GLN A 155 0.16 4.62 20.25
C GLN A 155 -1.18 3.89 20.42
N LEU A 156 -1.16 2.57 20.41
CA LEU A 156 -2.34 1.72 20.50
C LEU A 156 -2.78 1.52 21.95
N TYR A 157 -4.08 1.57 22.18
CA TYR A 157 -4.73 1.33 23.47
C TYR A 157 -5.97 0.44 23.27
N GLU A 158 -6.31 -0.35 24.28
CA GLU A 158 -7.57 -1.07 24.37
C GLU A 158 -8.47 -0.42 25.42
N VAL A 159 -9.77 -0.31 25.12
CA VAL A 159 -10.83 0.09 26.06
C VAL A 159 -11.76 -1.07 26.35
N THR A 160 -12.11 -1.26 27.63
CA THR A 160 -13.10 -2.24 28.11
C THR A 160 -14.25 -1.54 28.85
N ASN A 161 -15.16 -2.31 29.47
CA ASN A 161 -16.28 -1.81 30.27
C ASN A 161 -17.27 -0.90 29.48
N LEU A 162 -17.68 -1.40 28.31
CA LEU A 162 -18.49 -0.68 27.33
C LEU A 162 -20.01 -0.66 27.59
N ALA A 163 -20.53 -1.38 28.60
CA ALA A 163 -21.96 -1.39 28.92
C ALA A 163 -22.37 -0.21 29.82
N GLN A 164 -23.65 0.20 29.75
CA GLN A 164 -24.20 1.24 30.63
C GLN A 164 -24.03 0.84 32.11
N GLY A 165 -23.76 1.82 32.97
CA GLY A 165 -23.49 1.60 34.40
C GLY A 165 -22.08 1.10 34.75
N GLN A 166 -21.25 0.78 33.76
CA GLN A 166 -19.82 0.49 33.96
C GLN A 166 -18.96 1.77 33.81
N VAL A 167 -17.74 1.74 34.36
CA VAL A 167 -16.72 2.79 34.16
C VAL A 167 -15.65 2.26 33.22
N ALA A 168 -15.30 3.02 32.19
CA ALA A 168 -14.32 2.64 31.19
C ALA A 168 -12.93 2.42 31.80
N VAL A 169 -12.22 1.40 31.31
CA VAL A 169 -10.80 1.18 31.61
C VAL A 169 -10.04 1.19 30.29
N ILE A 170 -9.01 2.02 30.20
CA ILE A 170 -8.14 2.14 29.02
C ILE A 170 -6.74 1.67 29.39
N THR A 171 -6.20 0.72 28.63
CA THR A 171 -4.85 0.15 28.84
C THR A 171 -4.02 0.31 27.57
N LYS A 172 -2.75 0.70 27.70
CA LYS A 172 -1.85 0.79 26.55
C LYS A 172 -1.44 -0.62 26.10
N VAL A 173 -1.52 -0.89 24.80
CA VAL A 173 -1.15 -2.19 24.22
C VAL A 173 0.35 -2.46 24.47
N ALA A 174 0.66 -3.61 25.06
CA ALA A 174 2.03 -4.07 25.31
C ALA A 174 2.72 -4.53 24.01
N GLY A 175 4.05 -4.47 23.98
CA GLY A 175 4.87 -4.95 22.84
C GLY A 175 4.90 -4.05 21.59
N GLN A 176 4.06 -3.01 21.51
CA GLN A 176 4.04 -2.10 20.36
C GLN A 176 5.34 -1.26 20.22
N PRO A 177 5.71 -0.84 19.00
CA PRO A 177 6.83 0.10 18.81
C PRO A 177 6.57 1.46 19.46
N THR A 178 7.43 1.92 20.36
CA THR A 178 7.24 3.17 21.12
C THR A 178 7.92 4.41 20.51
N ALA A 179 8.91 4.22 19.63
CA ALA A 179 9.62 5.30 18.93
C ALA A 179 8.89 5.82 17.67
N TYR A 180 7.82 5.14 17.27
CA TYR A 180 7.14 5.26 15.98
C TYR A 180 5.64 5.45 16.19
N ASN A 181 4.95 6.04 15.21
CA ASN A 181 3.50 6.21 15.23
C ASN A 181 2.82 4.89 14.85
N ASN A 182 1.86 4.47 15.67
CA ASN A 182 1.02 3.29 15.43
C ASN A 182 -0.44 3.76 15.31
N VAL A 183 -1.07 3.53 14.16
CA VAL A 183 -2.40 4.06 13.81
C VAL A 183 -3.29 2.98 13.19
N SER A 184 -4.58 3.30 12.98
CA SER A 184 -5.56 2.43 12.31
C SER A 184 -5.60 0.95 12.80
N PRO A 185 -5.72 0.67 14.12
CA PRO A 185 -5.65 -0.69 14.62
C PRO A 185 -6.95 -1.49 14.44
N LEU A 186 -6.81 -2.81 14.31
CA LEU A 186 -7.88 -3.81 14.31
C LEU A 186 -7.43 -5.13 14.96
N TYR A 187 -8.39 -6.02 15.22
CA TYR A 187 -8.12 -7.39 15.69
C TYR A 187 -8.17 -8.37 14.52
N ALA A 188 -7.16 -9.23 14.42
CA ALA A 188 -7.19 -10.43 13.59
C ALA A 188 -8.15 -11.50 14.17
N SER A 189 -8.39 -12.55 13.39
CA SER A 189 -9.15 -13.73 13.79
C SER A 189 -8.42 -14.62 14.82
N ASP A 190 -7.15 -14.36 15.09
CA ASP A 190 -6.31 -15.05 16.08
C ASP A 190 -5.86 -14.13 17.24
N ASP A 191 -6.63 -13.07 17.49
CA ASP A 191 -6.42 -12.07 18.55
C ASP A 191 -5.12 -11.24 18.46
N ARG A 192 -4.30 -11.42 17.42
CA ARG A 192 -3.24 -10.45 17.06
C ARG A 192 -3.86 -9.09 16.75
N ILE A 193 -3.14 -8.02 17.06
CA ILE A 193 -3.52 -6.65 16.68
C ILE A 193 -2.80 -6.32 15.37
N LEU A 194 -3.56 -5.96 14.33
CA LEU A 194 -3.01 -5.45 13.07
C LEU A 194 -3.16 -3.92 13.05
N PHE A 195 -2.18 -3.18 12.55
CA PHE A 195 -2.15 -1.71 12.60
C PHE A 195 -1.22 -1.13 11.52
N ALA A 196 -1.40 0.13 11.15
CA ALA A 196 -0.47 0.83 10.27
C ALA A 196 0.61 1.57 11.07
N SER A 197 1.84 1.69 10.55
CA SER A 197 2.91 2.43 11.22
C SER A 197 3.91 3.09 10.28
N ASP A 198 4.52 4.19 10.71
CA ASP A 198 5.66 4.87 10.08
C ASP A 198 7.03 4.28 10.47
N ARG A 199 7.04 3.22 11.29
CA ARG A 199 8.24 2.43 11.62
C ARG A 199 8.91 1.95 10.32
N PRO A 200 10.20 2.27 10.07
CA PRO A 200 10.95 1.75 8.92
C PRO A 200 10.91 0.22 8.87
N ARG A 201 10.91 -0.33 7.65
CA ARG A 201 10.69 -1.75 7.32
C ARG A 201 11.38 -2.72 8.31
N THR A 202 12.68 -2.57 8.51
CA THR A 202 13.49 -3.37 9.44
C THR A 202 13.64 -2.73 10.83
N GLY A 203 13.41 -1.43 10.96
CA GLY A 203 13.24 -0.70 12.24
C GLY A 203 14.35 0.29 12.59
N GLU A 204 15.27 0.54 11.67
CA GLU A 204 16.46 1.36 11.86
C GLU A 204 16.13 2.85 11.93
N ALA A 205 16.50 3.50 13.04
CA ALA A 205 16.15 4.91 13.30
C ALA A 205 16.79 5.90 12.30
N HIS A 206 17.89 5.56 11.64
CA HIS A 206 18.52 6.41 10.61
C HIS A 206 17.79 6.38 9.25
N LEU A 207 16.76 5.54 9.11
CA LEU A 207 15.84 5.51 7.97
C LEU A 207 14.48 6.16 8.31
N TYR A 208 14.35 6.78 9.48
CA TYR A 208 13.11 7.43 9.89
C TYR A 208 13.12 8.94 9.59
N PRO A 209 12.06 9.51 9.00
CA PRO A 209 10.88 8.83 8.43
C PRO A 209 11.13 8.22 7.04
N GLN A 210 10.23 7.33 6.61
CA GLN A 210 10.09 7.02 5.18
C GLN A 210 9.36 8.17 4.48
N LEU A 211 9.88 8.58 3.34
CA LEU A 211 9.31 9.64 2.50
C LEU A 211 8.56 9.03 1.31
N ASP A 212 7.39 9.57 0.97
CA ASP A 212 6.51 9.05 -0.09
C ASP A 212 7.01 9.32 -1.53
N GLU A 213 6.29 8.79 -2.53
CA GLU A 213 6.68 8.85 -3.94
C GLU A 213 6.16 10.08 -4.71
N TYR A 214 5.30 10.89 -4.11
CA TYR A 214 4.76 12.12 -4.70
C TYR A 214 5.38 13.36 -4.07
N GLU A 215 5.16 13.60 -2.78
CA GLU A 215 5.55 14.84 -2.10
C GLU A 215 6.80 14.70 -1.22
N SER A 216 7.43 13.52 -1.20
CA SER A 216 8.60 13.22 -0.35
C SER A 216 8.40 13.62 1.12
N THR A 217 7.16 13.51 1.57
CA THR A 217 6.64 13.82 2.90
C THR A 217 6.67 12.56 3.76
N PRO A 218 6.81 12.65 5.09
CA PRO A 218 6.70 11.51 5.99
C PRO A 218 5.42 10.70 5.76
N THR A 219 5.54 9.39 5.56
CA THR A 219 4.39 8.50 5.31
C THR A 219 4.44 7.19 6.13
N LEU A 220 3.31 6.49 6.16
CA LEU A 220 3.20 5.17 6.77
C LEU A 220 3.96 4.15 5.91
N VAL A 221 4.77 3.30 6.54
CA VAL A 221 5.64 2.31 5.87
C VAL A 221 4.86 1.06 5.46
N GLY A 222 3.75 0.79 6.14
CA GLY A 222 2.84 -0.31 5.82
C GLY A 222 2.06 -0.80 7.03
N LEU A 223 1.42 -1.95 6.86
CA LEU A 223 0.68 -2.66 7.90
C LEU A 223 1.61 -3.61 8.66
N TYR A 224 1.39 -3.71 9.96
CA TYR A 224 2.12 -4.55 10.91
C TYR A 224 1.14 -5.44 11.68
N SER A 225 1.64 -6.58 12.13
CA SER A 225 0.96 -7.48 13.08
C SER A 225 1.77 -7.56 14.37
N LEU A 226 1.06 -7.49 15.50
CA LEU A 226 1.61 -7.62 16.85
C LEU A 226 0.85 -8.70 17.63
N THR A 227 1.59 -9.60 18.26
CA THR A 227 1.08 -10.54 19.28
C THR A 227 1.38 -9.95 20.67
N PRO A 228 0.43 -9.27 21.37
CA PRO A 228 0.78 -8.45 22.53
C PRO A 228 1.35 -9.24 23.74
N ALA A 229 1.03 -10.53 23.82
CA ALA A 229 1.50 -11.43 24.89
C ALA A 229 2.97 -11.86 24.73
N SER A 230 3.50 -11.89 23.51
CA SER A 230 4.91 -12.25 23.23
C SER A 230 5.78 -11.07 22.81
N GLY A 231 5.16 -9.96 22.36
CA GLY A 231 5.85 -8.85 21.71
C GLY A 231 6.33 -9.18 20.29
N GLU A 232 5.90 -10.31 19.71
CA GLU A 232 6.20 -10.64 18.32
C GLU A 232 5.58 -9.59 17.38
N LEU A 233 6.43 -8.97 16.56
CA LEU A 233 6.09 -7.91 15.62
C LEU A 233 6.54 -8.30 14.21
N ARG A 234 5.63 -8.26 13.24
CA ARG A 234 5.93 -8.58 11.84
C ARG A 234 5.29 -7.60 10.87
N LEU A 235 6.02 -7.21 9.82
CA LEU A 235 5.51 -6.41 8.71
C LEU A 235 4.62 -7.29 7.81
N LEU A 236 3.45 -6.79 7.42
CA LEU A 236 2.49 -7.48 6.54
C LEU A 236 2.56 -6.98 5.09
N ASN A 237 2.90 -5.70 4.87
CA ASN A 237 3.28 -5.18 3.56
C ASN A 237 4.25 -4.01 3.70
N HIS A 238 5.06 -3.75 2.67
CA HIS A 238 5.92 -2.57 2.58
C HIS A 238 5.37 -1.66 1.50
N THR A 239 4.83 -0.51 1.90
CA THR A 239 4.12 0.42 1.03
C THR A 239 4.88 1.75 0.96
N PRO A 240 5.61 2.04 -0.13
CA PRO A 240 6.41 3.26 -0.25
C PRO A 240 5.62 4.56 -0.04
N SER A 241 4.36 4.61 -0.50
CA SER A 241 3.46 5.77 -0.37
C SER A 241 2.36 5.62 0.70
N GLY A 242 2.27 4.46 1.36
CA GLY A 242 1.40 4.23 2.54
C GLY A 242 0.10 3.45 2.31
N ALA A 243 -0.38 2.85 3.40
CA ALA A 243 -1.65 2.11 3.52
C ALA A 243 -2.49 2.65 4.69
N PHE A 244 -3.81 2.70 4.50
CA PHE A 244 -4.72 3.51 5.31
C PHE A 244 -6.02 2.79 5.67
N SER A 245 -6.50 3.03 6.89
CA SER A 245 -7.80 2.56 7.44
C SER A 245 -8.18 1.09 7.12
N PRO A 246 -7.30 0.10 7.40
CA PRO A 246 -7.62 -1.31 7.21
C PRO A 246 -8.86 -1.78 7.98
N THR A 247 -9.51 -2.80 7.43
CA THR A 247 -10.61 -3.57 8.03
C THR A 247 -10.42 -5.05 7.71
N ILE A 248 -11.08 -5.95 8.44
CA ILE A 248 -11.25 -7.35 8.00
C ILE A 248 -12.69 -7.53 7.50
N ASP A 249 -12.84 -8.25 6.39
CA ASP A 249 -14.14 -8.62 5.81
C ASP A 249 -14.63 -10.01 6.27
N SER A 250 -15.86 -10.35 5.90
CA SER A 250 -16.54 -11.61 6.24
C SER A 250 -15.83 -12.86 5.70
N TYR A 251 -15.00 -12.71 4.65
CA TYR A 251 -14.15 -13.75 4.08
C TYR A 251 -12.78 -13.84 4.77
N GLY A 252 -12.52 -12.99 5.77
CA GLY A 252 -11.30 -12.96 6.55
C GLY A 252 -10.12 -12.26 5.89
N ARG A 253 -10.31 -11.55 4.77
CA ARG A 253 -9.28 -10.73 4.13
C ARG A 253 -9.08 -9.42 4.89
N VAL A 254 -7.84 -8.94 4.97
CA VAL A 254 -7.56 -7.56 5.37
C VAL A 254 -7.75 -6.68 4.14
N ILE A 255 -8.76 -5.81 4.16
CA ILE A 255 -9.08 -4.84 3.11
C ILE A 255 -8.60 -3.46 3.55
N PHE A 256 -7.91 -2.71 2.70
CA PHE A 256 -7.35 -1.39 3.02
C PHE A 256 -7.31 -0.48 1.80
N THR A 257 -7.21 0.84 2.02
CA THR A 257 -6.88 1.79 0.95
C THR A 257 -5.37 1.92 0.87
N ARG A 258 -4.79 1.88 -0.33
CA ARG A 258 -3.36 2.18 -0.55
C ARG A 258 -3.21 3.35 -1.51
N TRP A 259 -2.15 4.13 -1.36
CA TRP A 259 -1.77 5.10 -2.37
C TRP A 259 -0.84 4.43 -3.38
N ASP A 260 -1.32 4.24 -4.60
CA ASP A 260 -0.49 3.77 -5.71
C ASP A 260 0.00 4.99 -6.50
N HIS A 261 1.30 5.26 -6.35
CA HIS A 261 2.00 6.43 -6.90
C HIS A 261 3.43 6.07 -7.35
N LEU A 262 3.63 4.84 -7.86
CA LEU A 262 4.93 4.34 -8.32
C LEU A 262 5.37 5.06 -9.60
N GLN A 263 6.05 6.20 -9.44
CA GLN A 263 6.65 7.00 -10.51
C GLN A 263 8.05 7.50 -10.10
N ARG A 264 8.79 8.07 -11.05
CA ARG A 264 10.10 8.68 -10.79
C ARG A 264 9.99 9.92 -9.89
N ASP A 265 11.08 10.23 -9.21
CA ASP A 265 11.17 11.31 -8.23
C ASP A 265 10.94 12.72 -8.81
N GLN A 266 9.78 13.30 -8.50
CA GLN A 266 9.42 14.63 -8.98
C GLN A 266 10.19 15.78 -8.30
N GLN A 267 10.65 15.60 -7.06
CA GLN A 267 11.53 16.56 -6.38
C GLN A 267 12.94 16.56 -7.03
N ALA A 268 13.41 15.39 -7.48
CA ALA A 268 14.62 15.31 -8.30
C ALA A 268 14.41 15.90 -9.70
N ASP A 269 13.33 15.56 -10.41
CA ASP A 269 13.01 16.14 -11.73
C ASP A 269 13.00 17.68 -11.68
N ALA A 270 12.39 18.28 -10.65
CA ALA A 270 12.38 19.72 -10.43
C ALA A 270 13.76 20.32 -10.09
N GLY A 271 14.70 19.51 -9.58
CA GLY A 271 16.09 19.89 -9.29
C GLY A 271 16.31 20.82 -8.09
N THR A 272 15.26 21.47 -7.57
CA THR A 272 15.33 22.47 -6.50
C THR A 272 15.52 21.90 -5.10
N PHE A 273 15.18 20.62 -4.86
CA PHE A 273 15.15 20.00 -3.53
C PHE A 273 16.48 19.36 -3.08
N GLY A 274 17.59 19.60 -3.81
CA GLY A 274 18.91 19.06 -3.43
C GLY A 274 19.01 17.52 -3.44
N ALA A 275 18.14 16.86 -4.20
CA ALA A 275 17.93 15.40 -4.20
C ALA A 275 19.23 14.61 -4.43
N THR A 276 19.59 13.73 -3.49
CA THR A 276 20.82 12.91 -3.54
C THR A 276 20.53 11.44 -3.22
N ASN A 277 21.46 10.55 -3.55
CA ASN A 277 21.35 9.12 -3.28
C ASN A 277 22.43 8.63 -2.32
N TYR A 278 22.07 7.63 -1.51
CA TYR A 278 23.00 6.85 -0.69
C TYR A 278 23.33 5.52 -1.37
N ALA A 279 24.55 5.02 -1.19
CA ALA A 279 24.99 3.74 -1.76
C ALA A 279 24.18 2.53 -1.28
N SER A 280 23.56 2.62 -0.10
CA SER A 280 22.68 1.61 0.46
C SER A 280 21.83 2.19 1.62
N GLU A 281 20.96 1.35 2.18
CA GLU A 281 20.15 1.63 3.37
C GLU A 281 20.97 1.64 4.68
N ALA A 282 22.28 1.35 4.64
CA ALA A 282 23.12 1.32 5.84
C ALA A 282 23.29 2.71 6.48
N ALA A 283 23.49 2.73 7.80
CA ALA A 283 23.66 3.97 8.58
C ALA A 283 24.85 4.82 8.11
N GLY A 284 25.98 4.16 7.84
CA GLY A 284 27.20 4.77 7.28
C GLY A 284 27.29 4.70 5.75
N ALA A 285 26.18 4.54 5.03
CA ALA A 285 26.21 4.49 3.56
C ALA A 285 26.75 5.81 2.99
N ALA A 286 27.70 5.72 2.06
CA ALA A 286 28.24 6.89 1.37
C ALA A 286 27.15 7.61 0.56
N ASN A 287 27.16 8.94 0.58
CA ASN A 287 26.42 9.76 -0.37
C ASN A 287 27.13 9.67 -1.74
N ILE A 288 26.40 9.25 -2.77
CA ILE A 288 26.90 9.03 -4.14
C ILE A 288 26.36 10.06 -5.14
N GLY A 289 25.90 11.21 -4.64
CA GLY A 289 25.31 12.28 -5.45
C GLY A 289 23.94 11.90 -6.02
N ARG A 290 23.40 12.74 -6.91
CA ARG A 290 22.16 12.43 -7.65
C ARG A 290 22.43 11.33 -8.68
N GLN A 291 21.74 10.21 -8.52
CA GLN A 291 21.63 9.14 -9.51
C GLN A 291 20.33 9.28 -10.31
N ALA A 292 20.36 8.79 -11.55
CA ALA A 292 19.21 8.73 -12.43
C ALA A 292 18.28 7.54 -12.08
N GLU A 293 16.98 7.73 -12.29
CA GLU A 293 15.98 6.68 -12.14
C GLU A 293 15.57 6.16 -13.51
N ASN A 294 15.63 4.84 -13.68
CA ASN A 294 15.35 4.14 -14.94
C ASN A 294 14.01 3.37 -14.91
N PHE A 295 13.31 3.38 -13.76
CA PHE A 295 12.06 2.67 -13.52
C PHE A 295 11.10 3.55 -12.70
N PRO A 296 9.80 3.61 -13.05
CA PRO A 296 9.16 3.08 -14.27
C PRO A 296 9.55 3.96 -15.48
N GLU A 297 8.66 4.22 -16.43
CA GLU A 297 8.87 5.23 -17.46
C GLU A 297 9.12 6.65 -16.90
N SER A 298 9.59 7.55 -17.76
CA SER A 298 9.85 8.96 -17.44
C SER A 298 8.53 9.74 -17.32
N ARG A 299 8.43 10.61 -16.29
CA ARG A 299 7.30 11.55 -16.11
C ARG A 299 7.18 12.59 -17.24
N LEU A 300 8.24 12.78 -18.03
CA LEU A 300 8.29 13.68 -19.19
C LEU A 300 8.32 12.93 -20.54
N GLY A 301 8.17 11.60 -20.52
CA GLY A 301 8.45 10.74 -21.67
C GLY A 301 9.95 10.51 -21.88
N GLN A 302 10.30 9.55 -22.74
CA GLN A 302 11.68 9.15 -23.04
C GLN A 302 11.78 8.46 -24.41
N THR A 303 13.00 8.16 -24.86
CA THR A 303 13.21 7.35 -26.06
C THR A 303 13.82 6.00 -25.67
N SER A 304 13.16 4.93 -26.09
CA SER A 304 13.65 3.56 -26.03
C SER A 304 14.55 3.28 -27.23
N THR A 305 15.69 2.62 -27.01
CA THR A 305 16.70 2.38 -28.05
C THR A 305 16.18 1.44 -29.14
N ALA A 306 15.43 0.40 -28.77
CA ALA A 306 14.87 -0.58 -29.70
C ALA A 306 13.41 -0.31 -30.10
N TYR A 307 12.66 0.49 -29.31
CA TYR A 307 11.22 0.64 -29.49
C TYR A 307 10.75 2.07 -29.83
N GLY A 308 11.62 3.08 -29.80
CA GLY A 308 11.30 4.45 -30.20
C GLY A 308 10.69 5.30 -29.07
N ARG A 309 9.82 6.26 -29.42
CA ARG A 309 9.25 7.20 -28.43
C ARG A 309 8.36 6.47 -27.42
N VAL A 310 8.74 6.57 -26.15
CA VAL A 310 7.95 6.17 -24.99
C VAL A 310 7.24 7.41 -24.47
N ASN A 311 5.93 7.31 -24.26
CA ASN A 311 5.11 8.40 -23.73
C ASN A 311 5.45 8.69 -22.26
N ALA A 312 4.87 9.77 -21.73
CA ALA A 312 5.00 10.13 -20.33
C ALA A 312 4.30 9.10 -19.43
N PHE A 313 4.75 9.00 -18.18
CA PHE A 313 4.06 8.22 -17.17
C PHE A 313 3.97 8.97 -15.85
N THR A 314 2.74 9.32 -15.50
CA THR A 314 2.31 9.74 -14.16
C THR A 314 1.01 8.99 -13.85
N PHE A 315 0.80 8.63 -12.59
CA PHE A 315 -0.50 8.16 -12.11
C PHE A 315 -0.59 8.35 -10.60
N ASN A 316 -1.83 8.45 -10.11
CA ASN A 316 -2.10 8.90 -8.76
C ASN A 316 -3.48 8.38 -8.34
N LEU A 317 -3.52 7.25 -7.63
CA LEU A 317 -4.79 6.58 -7.33
C LEU A 317 -4.80 5.97 -5.93
N PHE A 318 -5.86 6.24 -5.17
CA PHE A 318 -6.14 5.61 -3.88
C PHE A 318 -7.04 4.38 -4.08
N THR A 319 -6.42 3.22 -4.19
CA THR A 319 -7.03 1.95 -4.60
C THR A 319 -7.46 1.08 -3.41
N PRO A 320 -8.50 0.23 -3.58
CA PRO A 320 -8.79 -0.84 -2.64
C PRO A 320 -7.80 -2.00 -2.82
N TRP A 321 -7.12 -2.41 -1.74
CA TRP A 321 -6.23 -3.56 -1.68
C TRP A 321 -6.76 -4.63 -0.73
N GLN A 322 -6.30 -5.87 -0.93
CA GLN A 322 -6.55 -7.03 -0.08
C GLN A 322 -5.25 -7.76 0.28
N MET A 323 -5.25 -8.48 1.41
CA MET A 323 -4.28 -9.53 1.74
C MET A 323 -4.86 -10.51 2.78
N ASN A 324 -4.23 -11.67 2.98
CA ASN A 324 -4.50 -12.53 4.13
C ASN A 324 -4.07 -11.84 5.44
N GLN A 325 -4.57 -12.31 6.59
CA GLN A 325 -4.23 -11.74 7.92
C GLN A 325 -2.78 -12.01 8.38
N ASP A 326 -2.03 -12.74 7.56
CA ASP A 326 -0.59 -12.94 7.69
C ASP A 326 0.22 -12.17 6.63
N GLY A 327 -0.40 -11.35 5.79
CA GLY A 327 0.26 -10.54 4.76
C GLY A 327 0.61 -11.29 3.47
N THR A 328 0.27 -12.57 3.35
CA THR A 328 0.33 -13.29 2.06
C THR A 328 -0.82 -12.90 1.17
N GLU A 329 -0.70 -13.16 -0.13
CA GLU A 329 -1.71 -12.78 -1.12
C GLU A 329 -2.09 -11.29 -1.08
N GLU A 330 -1.09 -10.41 -0.91
CA GLU A 330 -1.26 -8.98 -1.20
C GLU A 330 -1.52 -8.80 -2.71
N LEU A 331 -2.64 -8.14 -3.06
CA LEU A 331 -2.95 -7.57 -4.39
C LEU A 331 -4.05 -6.50 -4.26
N THR A 332 -4.38 -5.78 -5.33
CA THR A 332 -5.60 -4.97 -5.37
C THR A 332 -6.84 -5.86 -5.18
N LEU A 333 -7.92 -5.33 -4.60
CA LEU A 333 -9.13 -6.11 -4.28
C LEU A 333 -9.66 -6.83 -5.53
N ASN A 334 -9.73 -8.17 -5.49
CA ASN A 334 -10.05 -9.03 -6.64
C ASN A 334 -9.24 -8.74 -7.92
N HIS A 335 -8.00 -8.27 -7.79
CA HIS A 335 -7.12 -7.81 -8.89
C HIS A 335 -7.63 -6.58 -9.66
N ILE A 336 -8.51 -5.76 -9.08
CA ILE A 336 -9.05 -4.58 -9.76
C ILE A 336 -7.97 -3.53 -10.07
N GLY A 337 -7.95 -3.02 -11.29
CA GLY A 337 -6.92 -2.10 -11.78
C GLY A 337 -7.47 -0.81 -12.37
N ARG A 338 -6.59 -0.09 -13.04
CA ARG A 338 -6.92 1.19 -13.70
C ARG A 338 -7.83 0.99 -14.91
N HIS A 339 -7.81 -0.19 -15.54
CA HIS A 339 -8.69 -0.52 -16.67
C HIS A 339 -10.16 -0.64 -16.23
N GLU A 340 -10.44 -0.99 -14.98
CA GLU A 340 -11.78 -1.12 -14.40
C GLU A 340 -12.22 0.11 -13.60
N LEU A 341 -11.28 0.86 -13.01
CA LEU A 341 -11.55 2.05 -12.18
C LEU A 341 -11.47 3.37 -12.96
N MET A 342 -10.42 3.55 -13.76
CA MET A 342 -10.09 4.80 -14.48
C MET A 342 -10.34 4.70 -15.99
N PHE A 343 -11.33 3.90 -16.40
CA PHE A 343 -11.61 3.65 -17.81
C PHE A 343 -11.92 4.92 -18.62
N GLY A 344 -11.65 4.86 -19.92
CA GLY A 344 -11.61 6.03 -20.81
C GLY A 344 -10.19 6.18 -21.33
N TYR A 345 -9.60 7.36 -21.17
CA TYR A 345 -8.23 7.65 -21.61
C TYR A 345 -7.18 7.15 -20.60
N ILE A 346 -6.32 6.23 -21.04
CA ILE A 346 -5.08 5.85 -20.37
C ILE A 346 -4.01 5.79 -21.47
N GLU A 347 -3.05 6.71 -21.46
CA GLU A 347 -2.05 6.85 -22.53
C GLU A 347 -1.22 5.57 -22.73
N ARG A 348 -1.03 5.16 -24.00
CA ARG A 348 -0.22 3.99 -24.34
C ARG A 348 1.26 4.25 -24.05
N SER A 349 1.98 3.21 -23.64
CA SER A 349 3.42 3.28 -23.34
C SER A 349 4.30 3.65 -24.55
N PHE A 350 4.13 3.00 -25.70
CA PHE A 350 4.94 3.25 -26.90
C PHE A 350 4.14 4.02 -27.95
N ALA A 351 4.50 5.29 -28.15
CA ALA A 351 3.74 6.26 -28.93
C ALA A 351 3.54 5.88 -30.40
N THR A 352 4.46 5.09 -30.96
CA THR A 352 4.49 4.71 -32.38
C THR A 352 3.86 3.35 -32.67
N ASP A 353 3.36 2.62 -31.67
CA ASP A 353 2.61 1.39 -31.92
C ASP A 353 1.11 1.70 -32.08
N THR A 354 0.59 1.42 -33.27
CA THR A 354 -0.81 1.63 -33.66
C THR A 354 -1.73 0.47 -33.26
N ALA A 355 -1.19 -0.64 -32.76
CA ALA A 355 -1.99 -1.72 -32.16
C ALA A 355 -2.26 -1.50 -30.66
N MET A 356 -1.41 -0.71 -29.99
CA MET A 356 -1.73 -0.20 -28.65
C MET A 356 -2.75 0.94 -28.73
N SER A 357 -3.55 1.08 -27.67
CA SER A 357 -4.67 2.00 -27.57
C SER A 357 -4.47 2.97 -26.41
N ASP A 358 -4.79 4.24 -26.60
CA ASP A 358 -4.92 5.20 -25.50
C ASP A 358 -6.30 5.11 -24.82
N ASN A 359 -7.19 4.23 -25.30
CA ASN A 359 -8.53 4.01 -24.78
C ASN A 359 -8.68 2.59 -24.22
N THR A 360 -9.27 2.47 -23.02
CA THR A 360 -9.64 1.18 -22.41
C THR A 360 -10.90 0.59 -23.04
N ASN A 361 -11.03 -0.73 -23.12
CA ASN A 361 -12.27 -1.36 -23.61
C ASN A 361 -13.37 -1.41 -22.54
N THR A 362 -14.25 -0.41 -22.51
CA THR A 362 -15.37 -0.33 -21.54
C THR A 362 -16.50 -1.34 -21.78
N SER A 363 -16.47 -2.11 -22.87
CA SER A 363 -17.51 -3.10 -23.22
C SER A 363 -17.36 -4.45 -22.52
N ILE A 364 -16.16 -4.77 -22.01
CA ILE A 364 -15.87 -6.06 -21.34
C ILE A 364 -15.97 -5.98 -19.81
N ILE A 365 -15.86 -4.79 -19.22
CA ILE A 365 -16.00 -4.56 -17.77
C ILE A 365 -17.47 -4.32 -17.40
N ALA A 366 -17.87 -4.75 -16.21
CA ALA A 366 -19.19 -4.50 -15.63
C ALA A 366 -19.28 -3.08 -15.04
N ASN A 367 -18.21 -2.58 -14.42
CA ASN A 367 -18.18 -1.22 -13.86
C ASN A 367 -18.51 -0.14 -14.92
N LYS A 368 -19.26 0.89 -14.50
CA LYS A 368 -19.60 2.11 -15.27
C LYS A 368 -19.41 3.39 -14.46
N LYS A 369 -18.93 3.31 -13.20
CA LYS A 369 -18.57 4.46 -12.37
C LYS A 369 -17.07 4.75 -12.48
N TYR A 370 -16.73 5.87 -13.11
CA TYR A 370 -15.35 6.34 -13.25
C TYR A 370 -14.81 6.88 -11.92
N ILE A 371 -13.65 6.36 -11.51
CA ILE A 371 -12.85 6.81 -10.38
C ILE A 371 -11.64 7.57 -10.93
N ARG A 372 -11.37 8.77 -10.37
CA ARG A 372 -10.37 9.71 -10.89
C ARG A 372 -8.93 9.42 -10.44
N ASN A 373 -7.98 9.83 -11.28
CA ASN A 373 -6.53 9.85 -11.04
C ASN A 373 -6.07 11.10 -10.23
N ASP A 374 -6.91 11.57 -9.30
CA ASP A 374 -6.63 12.67 -8.35
C ASP A 374 -7.35 12.43 -7.00
N GLY A 375 -7.44 11.16 -6.61
CA GLY A 375 -8.24 10.67 -5.50
C GLY A 375 -8.43 9.16 -5.52
N GLY A 376 -9.56 8.68 -4.98
CA GLY A 376 -9.90 7.26 -4.97
C GLY A 376 -10.92 6.88 -3.89
N ILE A 377 -10.83 5.64 -3.41
CA ILE A 377 -11.81 5.04 -2.49
C ILE A 377 -11.24 4.93 -1.08
N PHE A 378 -11.86 5.63 -0.13
CA PHE A 378 -11.42 5.72 1.26
C PHE A 378 -12.40 5.09 2.24
N GLN A 379 -11.88 4.68 3.41
CA GLN A 379 -12.67 4.31 4.60
C GLN A 379 -13.66 3.16 4.34
N ILE A 380 -13.17 2.12 3.66
CA ILE A 380 -13.96 0.99 3.16
C ILE A 380 -14.55 0.18 4.33
N ARG A 381 -15.85 -0.12 4.26
CA ARG A 381 -16.56 -1.05 5.16
C ARG A 381 -17.44 -2.00 4.36
N GLU A 382 -17.44 -3.28 4.70
CA GLU A 382 -18.40 -4.27 4.19
C GLU A 382 -19.77 -4.05 4.86
N ASP A 383 -20.87 -4.32 4.14
CA ASP A 383 -22.19 -4.46 4.75
C ASP A 383 -22.28 -5.80 5.51
N PRO A 384 -22.43 -5.81 6.85
CA PRO A 384 -22.52 -7.04 7.63
C PRO A 384 -23.76 -7.89 7.31
N ARG A 385 -24.72 -7.36 6.55
CA ARG A 385 -25.93 -8.06 6.07
C ARG A 385 -25.78 -8.60 4.64
N THR A 386 -24.79 -8.14 3.89
CA THR A 386 -24.59 -8.47 2.47
C THR A 386 -23.10 -8.73 2.16
N PRO A 387 -22.54 -9.88 2.59
CA PRO A 387 -21.16 -10.27 2.34
C PRO A 387 -20.69 -9.99 0.89
N GLY A 388 -19.52 -9.39 0.76
CA GLY A 388 -18.95 -9.00 -0.53
C GLY A 388 -19.54 -7.75 -1.16
N THR A 389 -20.42 -7.02 -0.45
CA THR A 389 -20.87 -5.66 -0.79
C THR A 389 -20.21 -4.67 0.16
N TYR A 390 -19.57 -3.64 -0.40
CA TYR A 390 -18.79 -2.67 0.35
C TYR A 390 -19.29 -1.25 0.11
N TYR A 391 -19.09 -0.38 1.09
CA TYR A 391 -19.30 1.06 1.03
C TYR A 391 -17.98 1.77 1.30
N GLY A 392 -17.76 2.90 0.63
CA GLY A 392 -16.60 3.76 0.83
C GLY A 392 -16.89 5.19 0.40
N ILE A 393 -15.98 6.12 0.70
CA ILE A 393 -16.04 7.50 0.20
C ILE A 393 -15.22 7.61 -1.07
N TYR A 394 -15.81 8.14 -2.14
CA TYR A 394 -15.11 8.46 -3.37
C TYR A 394 -14.71 9.94 -3.37
N ALA A 395 -13.51 10.24 -2.88
CA ALA A 395 -13.03 11.62 -2.71
C ALA A 395 -11.80 11.92 -3.58
N ARG A 396 -11.56 13.21 -3.82
CA ARG A 396 -10.23 13.72 -4.22
C ARG A 396 -9.26 13.62 -3.04
N GLU A 397 -7.98 13.48 -3.31
CA GLU A 397 -6.93 13.31 -2.28
C GLU A 397 -6.69 14.56 -1.41
N PHE A 398 -6.86 15.76 -2.00
CA PHE A 398 -6.68 17.07 -1.38
C PHE A 398 -7.96 17.91 -1.44
N GLY A 399 -8.10 18.85 -0.51
CA GLY A 399 -9.23 19.80 -0.46
C GLY A 399 -10.56 19.15 -0.08
N SER A 400 -10.51 17.94 0.50
CA SER A 400 -11.66 17.06 0.70
C SER A 400 -11.83 16.59 2.15
N LEU A 401 -10.79 16.64 3.00
CA LEU A 401 -10.74 15.95 4.31
C LEU A 401 -11.14 14.46 4.17
N THR A 402 -10.79 13.85 3.03
CA THR A 402 -11.32 12.57 2.50
C THR A 402 -12.81 12.36 2.78
N SER A 403 -13.60 13.40 2.53
CA SER A 403 -15.07 13.43 2.58
C SER A 403 -15.62 13.84 1.21
N ASP A 404 -16.67 13.17 0.73
CA ASP A 404 -17.31 13.42 -0.57
C ASP A 404 -18.62 12.60 -0.64
N GLN A 405 -19.00 12.10 -1.82
CA GLN A 405 -20.07 11.12 -2.01
C GLN A 405 -19.70 9.71 -1.51
N ILE A 406 -20.70 8.99 -0.99
CA ILE A 406 -20.62 7.56 -0.69
C ILE A 406 -20.81 6.78 -1.99
N VAL A 407 -19.93 5.80 -2.24
CA VAL A 407 -20.11 4.77 -3.28
C VAL A 407 -20.34 3.40 -2.66
N ARG A 408 -21.06 2.55 -3.38
CA ARG A 408 -21.21 1.11 -3.10
C ARG A 408 -20.48 0.32 -4.18
N PHE A 409 -19.86 -0.79 -3.83
CA PHE A 409 -19.26 -1.70 -4.81
C PHE A 409 -19.32 -3.17 -4.43
N THR A 410 -19.28 -4.04 -5.43
CA THR A 410 -19.14 -5.49 -5.26
C THR A 410 -17.66 -5.90 -5.20
N GLY A 411 -17.32 -6.89 -4.39
CA GLY A 411 -15.95 -7.36 -4.21
C GLY A 411 -15.83 -8.73 -3.52
N ALA A 412 -16.84 -9.59 -3.63
CA ALA A 412 -16.77 -10.96 -3.12
C ALA A 412 -15.62 -11.75 -3.79
N PRO A 413 -14.89 -12.65 -3.10
CA PRO A 413 -13.78 -13.42 -3.68
C PRO A 413 -14.12 -14.31 -4.89
N THR A 414 -15.41 -14.49 -5.20
CA THR A 414 -15.92 -15.24 -6.36
C THR A 414 -16.03 -14.40 -7.62
N LEU A 415 -15.66 -13.12 -7.59
CA LEU A 415 -15.68 -12.20 -8.72
C LEU A 415 -14.24 -11.89 -9.17
N ASN A 416 -14.01 -11.82 -10.48
CA ASN A 416 -12.81 -11.19 -11.03
C ASN A 416 -12.99 -9.65 -11.11
N ALA A 417 -11.95 -8.91 -11.51
CA ALA A 417 -11.98 -7.46 -11.58
C ALA A 417 -13.03 -6.94 -12.58
N GLU A 418 -13.12 -7.53 -13.78
CA GLU A 418 -14.09 -7.10 -14.79
C GLU A 418 -15.55 -7.33 -14.38
N GLN A 419 -15.83 -8.21 -13.40
CA GLN A 419 -17.18 -8.44 -12.84
C GLN A 419 -17.53 -7.49 -11.68
N MET A 420 -16.57 -6.72 -11.16
CA MET A 420 -16.85 -5.74 -10.11
C MET A 420 -17.65 -4.55 -10.67
N VAL A 421 -18.57 -4.04 -9.86
CA VAL A 421 -19.42 -2.89 -10.19
C VAL A 421 -19.27 -1.86 -9.06
N PHE A 422 -19.04 -0.61 -9.44
CA PHE A 422 -19.11 0.54 -8.53
C PHE A 422 -20.33 1.38 -8.90
N GLU A 423 -21.06 1.85 -7.89
CA GLU A 423 -22.28 2.63 -8.01
C GLU A 423 -22.23 3.81 -7.04
N ASP A 424 -22.87 4.92 -7.39
CA ASP A 424 -23.13 5.99 -6.42
C ASP A 424 -24.18 5.54 -5.41
N ALA A 425 -23.85 5.63 -4.13
CA ALA A 425 -24.73 5.26 -3.03
C ALA A 425 -25.35 6.48 -2.34
N SER A 426 -24.72 7.66 -2.42
CA SER A 426 -25.32 8.97 -2.10
C SER A 426 -25.34 9.87 -3.35
N PRO A 427 -26.08 10.99 -3.38
CA PRO A 427 -26.04 11.93 -4.49
C PRO A 427 -24.60 12.37 -4.83
N ALA A 428 -24.30 12.39 -6.13
CA ALA A 428 -22.98 12.72 -6.66
C ALA A 428 -22.74 14.23 -6.79
N ALA A 429 -21.47 14.65 -6.83
CA ALA A 429 -21.11 16.04 -7.05
C ALA A 429 -21.51 16.51 -8.45
N VAL A 430 -22.27 17.62 -8.53
CA VAL A 430 -22.64 18.29 -9.79
C VAL A 430 -21.78 19.52 -9.94
N SER A 431 -21.02 19.62 -11.04
CA SER A 431 -20.04 20.70 -11.26
C SER A 431 -19.08 20.89 -10.07
N ASN A 432 -18.56 19.78 -9.53
CA ASN A 432 -17.73 19.70 -8.32
C ASN A 432 -18.39 20.17 -7.00
N SER A 433 -19.71 20.43 -6.99
CA SER A 433 -20.47 20.83 -5.80
C SER A 433 -21.36 19.70 -5.27
N LEU A 434 -21.24 19.40 -3.98
CA LEU A 434 -22.13 18.48 -3.26
C LEU A 434 -23.22 19.26 -2.52
N THR A 435 -24.22 19.76 -3.24
CA THR A 435 -25.34 20.52 -2.66
C THR A 435 -26.18 19.73 -1.65
N ALA A 436 -26.08 18.41 -1.65
CA ALA A 436 -26.66 17.50 -0.66
C ALA A 436 -25.76 17.26 0.59
N GLY A 437 -24.65 18.00 0.72
CA GLY A 437 -23.63 17.83 1.77
C GLY A 437 -22.60 16.72 1.48
N ARG A 438 -21.55 16.65 2.30
CA ARG A 438 -20.43 15.69 2.16
C ARG A 438 -20.48 14.62 3.25
N PHE A 439 -20.14 13.40 2.88
CA PHE A 439 -20.11 12.24 3.76
C PHE A 439 -18.67 11.78 4.04
N ARG A 440 -18.45 11.23 5.23
CA ARG A 440 -17.22 10.63 5.71
C ARG A 440 -17.56 9.40 6.57
N ASN A 441 -16.66 8.42 6.63
CA ASN A 441 -16.75 7.22 7.46
C ASN A 441 -18.12 6.49 7.37
N PRO A 442 -18.48 5.92 6.21
CA PRO A 442 -19.73 5.19 6.05
C PRO A 442 -19.69 3.91 6.89
N LEU A 443 -20.73 3.69 7.68
CA LEU A 443 -20.88 2.53 8.56
C LEU A 443 -22.26 1.89 8.34
N PRO A 444 -22.38 0.88 7.46
CA PRO A 444 -23.52 -0.03 7.50
C PRO A 444 -23.49 -0.80 8.82
N ILE A 445 -24.62 -0.87 9.53
CA ILE A 445 -24.72 -1.55 10.83
C ILE A 445 -25.57 -2.83 10.74
N SER A 446 -25.36 -3.75 11.68
CA SER A 446 -25.98 -5.09 11.72
C SER A 446 -27.50 -5.09 11.57
N THR A 447 -28.17 -4.04 12.05
CA THR A 447 -29.63 -3.87 12.01
C THR A 447 -30.17 -3.23 10.73
N GLY A 448 -29.30 -2.84 9.79
CA GLY A 448 -29.67 -2.44 8.42
C GLY A 448 -29.83 -0.95 8.17
N GLN A 449 -29.64 -0.09 9.18
CA GLN A 449 -29.36 1.33 8.97
C GLN A 449 -27.94 1.53 8.40
N LEU A 450 -27.68 2.70 7.82
CA LEU A 450 -26.33 3.17 7.51
C LEU A 450 -26.09 4.50 8.22
N LEU A 451 -24.94 4.63 8.87
CA LEU A 451 -24.49 5.84 9.56
C LEU A 451 -23.33 6.48 8.81
N ALA A 452 -23.18 7.79 8.91
CA ALA A 452 -22.00 8.48 8.39
C ALA A 452 -21.72 9.74 9.22
N SER A 453 -20.45 10.14 9.23
CA SER A 453 -20.07 11.51 9.58
C SER A 453 -20.43 12.41 8.40
N TYR A 454 -21.22 13.45 8.65
CA TYR A 454 -21.85 14.26 7.61
C TYR A 454 -21.66 15.75 7.88
N THR A 455 -21.55 16.53 6.81
CA THR A 455 -21.58 18.00 6.88
C THR A 455 -22.48 18.57 5.78
N THR A 456 -23.25 19.61 6.10
CA THR A 456 -24.14 20.29 5.13
C THR A 456 -23.41 21.22 4.16
N SER A 457 -22.13 21.54 4.41
CA SER A 457 -21.37 22.40 3.51
C SER A 457 -20.98 21.62 2.24
N PRO A 458 -21.17 22.16 1.02
CA PRO A 458 -20.88 21.45 -0.23
C PRO A 458 -19.38 21.28 -0.51
N MET A 459 -18.54 22.08 0.16
CA MET A 459 -17.08 22.11 0.00
C MET A 459 -16.42 22.00 1.38
N VAL A 460 -15.09 21.78 1.40
CA VAL A 460 -14.32 21.95 2.62
C VAL A 460 -13.91 23.41 2.79
N GLN A 461 -14.11 23.93 4.00
CA GLN A 461 -13.92 25.33 4.38
C GLN A 461 -13.66 25.44 5.88
N THR A 462 -13.27 26.62 6.36
CA THR A 462 -12.84 26.87 7.75
C THR A 462 -13.90 26.55 8.81
N ASP A 463 -15.18 26.60 8.46
CA ASP A 463 -16.33 26.33 9.32
C ASP A 463 -17.02 24.97 9.05
N THR A 464 -16.43 24.11 8.20
CA THR A 464 -16.91 22.74 7.96
C THR A 464 -17.09 22.01 9.29
N GLN A 465 -18.25 21.38 9.49
CA GLN A 465 -18.61 20.67 10.72
C GLN A 465 -19.09 19.26 10.40
N PHE A 466 -18.26 18.26 10.68
CA PHE A 466 -18.69 16.85 10.64
C PHE A 466 -19.44 16.48 11.92
N ARG A 467 -20.65 15.97 11.74
CA ARG A 467 -21.55 15.51 12.81
C ARG A 467 -22.00 14.09 12.50
N LEU A 468 -22.23 13.26 13.50
CA LEU A 468 -22.62 11.85 13.28
C LEU A 468 -24.12 11.76 12.97
N TYR A 469 -24.48 11.23 11.80
CA TYR A 469 -25.85 11.13 11.30
C TYR A 469 -26.27 9.67 11.05
N GLN A 470 -27.55 9.38 11.32
CA GLN A 470 -28.26 8.30 10.64
C GLN A 470 -28.65 8.78 9.25
N LEU A 471 -28.40 7.94 8.24
CA LEU A 471 -28.86 8.17 6.87
C LEU A 471 -30.21 7.49 6.65
N ARG A 472 -30.90 7.93 5.60
CA ARG A 472 -32.07 7.24 5.03
C ARG A 472 -31.90 7.13 3.52
N THR A 473 -32.61 6.18 2.92
CA THR A 473 -32.81 6.15 1.47
C THR A 473 -33.82 7.23 1.06
N ASP A 474 -33.67 7.80 -0.13
CA ASP A 474 -34.64 8.69 -0.77
C ASP A 474 -35.44 7.99 -1.89
N ALA A 475 -36.29 8.75 -2.60
CA ALA A 475 -37.11 8.21 -3.70
C ALA A 475 -36.30 7.76 -4.92
N SER A 476 -35.04 8.17 -5.04
CA SER A 476 -34.09 7.80 -6.09
C SER A 476 -33.21 6.60 -5.69
N ASN A 477 -33.51 5.96 -4.55
CA ASN A 477 -32.72 4.91 -3.91
C ASN A 477 -31.33 5.36 -3.39
N MET A 478 -31.12 6.67 -3.19
CA MET A 478 -29.86 7.24 -2.74
C MET A 478 -29.86 7.49 -1.22
N LEU A 479 -28.71 7.29 -0.58
CA LEU A 479 -28.46 7.61 0.82
C LEU A 479 -28.34 9.13 1.00
N VAL A 480 -29.15 9.68 1.89
CA VAL A 480 -29.13 11.10 2.27
C VAL A 480 -29.17 11.23 3.79
N ALA A 481 -28.65 12.35 4.31
CA ALA A 481 -28.70 12.66 5.74
C ALA A 481 -30.15 12.73 6.24
N ASN A 482 -30.45 12.04 7.35
CA ASN A 482 -31.75 12.10 8.01
C ASN A 482 -31.67 12.94 9.30
N SER A 483 -30.91 12.46 10.28
CA SER A 483 -30.94 12.98 11.64
C SER A 483 -29.59 12.80 12.34
N ALA A 484 -29.10 13.86 12.98
CA ALA A 484 -27.93 13.79 13.86
C ALA A 484 -28.22 12.88 15.06
N LEU A 485 -27.22 12.09 15.47
CA LEU A 485 -27.35 11.14 16.57
C LEU A 485 -27.13 11.77 17.95
N THR A 486 -26.51 12.94 17.98
CA THR A 486 -26.08 13.65 19.19
C THR A 486 -26.50 15.13 19.08
N ALA A 487 -26.65 15.81 20.22
CA ALA A 487 -26.71 17.29 20.21
C ALA A 487 -25.39 17.89 19.68
N GLY A 488 -24.27 17.26 20.04
CA GLY A 488 -22.92 17.58 19.61
C GLY A 488 -21.99 17.80 20.81
N VAL A 489 -20.77 17.29 20.73
CA VAL A 489 -19.78 17.46 21.80
C VAL A 489 -19.11 18.82 21.67
N ARG A 490 -19.42 19.76 22.57
CA ARG A 490 -18.75 21.07 22.64
C ARG A 490 -17.54 21.02 23.58
N LYS A 491 -16.44 21.70 23.21
CA LYS A 491 -15.34 22.03 24.13
C LYS A 491 -14.90 23.49 23.98
N SER A 492 -14.33 24.02 25.05
CA SER A 492 -13.63 25.31 25.11
C SER A 492 -12.19 25.06 25.59
N ILE A 493 -11.22 25.30 24.72
CA ILE A 493 -9.82 24.89 24.88
C ILE A 493 -8.83 25.91 24.29
N SER A 494 -7.58 25.85 24.73
CA SER A 494 -6.47 26.63 24.15
C SER A 494 -5.16 25.85 24.14
N TRP A 495 -4.25 26.16 23.22
CA TRP A 495 -2.97 25.46 23.08
C TRP A 495 -1.89 26.32 22.44
N TRP A 496 -0.63 26.00 22.72
CA TRP A 496 0.51 26.58 22.02
C TRP A 496 0.74 25.88 20.68
N SER A 497 0.98 26.65 19.62
CA SER A 497 1.08 26.14 18.25
C SER A 497 2.36 26.55 17.49
N PRO A 498 3.56 26.15 17.94
CA PRO A 498 4.06 26.29 19.31
C PRO A 498 4.32 27.77 19.67
N ASP A 499 4.48 28.63 18.66
CA ASP A 499 4.93 30.03 18.78
C ASP A 499 3.81 30.98 19.21
N VAL A 500 2.54 30.61 18.95
CA VAL A 500 1.34 31.42 19.24
C VAL A 500 0.33 30.62 20.06
N LEU A 501 -0.41 31.30 20.93
CA LEU A 501 -1.55 30.72 21.62
C LEU A 501 -2.76 30.69 20.67
N ARG A 502 -3.30 29.49 20.43
CA ARG A 502 -4.57 29.26 19.72
C ARG A 502 -5.67 28.94 20.73
N SER A 503 -6.92 29.19 20.36
CA SER A 503 -8.10 28.83 21.13
C SER A 503 -9.22 28.33 20.21
N PHE A 504 -10.07 27.47 20.75
CA PHE A 504 -11.25 26.93 20.10
C PHE A 504 -12.39 26.82 21.12
N ASP A 505 -13.56 27.35 20.79
CA ASP A 505 -14.79 27.18 21.56
C ASP A 505 -15.95 26.83 20.61
N GLY A 506 -16.28 25.55 20.53
CA GLY A 506 -17.16 25.06 19.46
C GLY A 506 -17.44 23.57 19.52
N LEU A 507 -18.19 23.09 18.53
CA LEU A 507 -18.50 21.66 18.36
C LEU A 507 -17.29 20.93 17.77
N LEU A 508 -16.87 19.87 18.43
CA LEU A 508 -15.90 18.92 17.88
C LEU A 508 -16.52 18.20 16.67
N TRP A 509 -15.68 17.85 15.70
CA TRP A 509 -16.05 16.93 14.63
C TRP A 509 -16.31 15.54 15.21
N GLU A 510 -17.37 14.87 14.75
CA GLU A 510 -17.72 13.51 15.15
C GLU A 510 -17.40 12.56 13.99
N VAL A 511 -16.34 11.76 14.14
CA VAL A 511 -15.69 10.97 13.07
C VAL A 511 -15.47 9.51 13.47
N GLU A 512 -15.17 8.66 12.49
CA GLU A 512 -14.81 7.24 12.67
C GLU A 512 -15.76 6.43 13.58
N PRO A 513 -17.08 6.43 13.33
CA PRO A 513 -18.02 5.58 14.05
C PRO A 513 -17.77 4.09 13.79
N VAL A 514 -18.04 3.26 14.81
CA VAL A 514 -18.11 1.80 14.76
C VAL A 514 -19.23 1.26 15.64
N GLU A 515 -19.85 0.16 15.20
CA GLU A 515 -20.93 -0.51 15.93
C GLU A 515 -20.36 -1.39 17.05
N VAL A 516 -20.89 -1.23 18.27
CA VAL A 516 -20.46 -1.98 19.46
C VAL A 516 -21.34 -3.20 19.68
N VAL A 517 -21.10 -4.22 18.87
CA VAL A 517 -21.79 -5.53 18.92
C VAL A 517 -20.79 -6.67 18.84
N ALA A 518 -21.17 -7.84 19.38
CA ALA A 518 -20.50 -9.09 19.08
C ALA A 518 -20.74 -9.47 17.61
N ARG A 519 -19.72 -9.98 16.92
CA ARG A 519 -19.76 -10.31 15.49
C ARG A 519 -19.11 -11.69 15.26
N PRO A 520 -19.59 -12.47 14.27
CA PRO A 520 -18.90 -13.70 13.86
C PRO A 520 -17.43 -13.39 13.52
N ARG A 521 -16.53 -14.18 14.10
CA ARG A 521 -15.10 -14.12 13.79
C ARG A 521 -14.87 -14.87 12.47
N PRO A 522 -14.39 -14.21 11.40
CA PRO A 522 -14.19 -14.87 10.10
C PRO A 522 -13.00 -15.82 10.16
N SER A 523 -12.99 -16.85 9.33
CA SER A 523 -11.80 -17.70 9.15
C SER A 523 -10.69 -16.89 8.49
N ALA A 524 -9.47 -16.91 9.03
CA ALA A 524 -8.34 -16.31 8.33
C ALA A 524 -8.04 -17.09 7.03
N GLY A 525 -7.84 -16.37 5.93
CA GLY A 525 -7.42 -16.97 4.66
C GLY A 525 -6.02 -17.59 4.76
N SER A 526 -5.78 -18.62 3.96
CA SER A 526 -4.47 -19.25 3.79
C SER A 526 -4.22 -19.50 2.31
N TRP A 527 -3.00 -19.23 1.85
CA TRP A 527 -2.60 -19.46 0.47
C TRP A 527 -2.25 -20.93 0.24
N THR A 528 -2.54 -21.46 -0.94
CA THR A 528 -2.19 -22.85 -1.31
C THR A 528 -1.51 -22.86 -2.66
N LEU A 529 -0.49 -23.70 -2.84
CA LEU A 529 0.20 -23.81 -4.12
C LEU A 529 -0.74 -24.47 -5.14
N GLU A 530 -0.82 -23.93 -6.36
CA GLU A 530 -1.72 -24.42 -7.40
C GLU A 530 -1.25 -25.72 -8.08
N ALA A 531 -2.15 -26.34 -8.86
CA ALA A 531 -1.92 -27.67 -9.42
C ALA A 531 -0.70 -27.81 -10.37
N PRO A 532 -0.42 -26.87 -11.30
CA PRO A 532 0.76 -26.96 -12.17
C PRO A 532 2.08 -26.92 -11.39
N GLU A 533 2.18 -26.04 -10.39
CA GLU A 533 3.38 -25.84 -9.59
C GLU A 533 3.58 -26.99 -8.60
N ARG A 534 2.52 -27.46 -7.92
CA ARG A 534 2.57 -28.69 -7.11
C ARG A 534 3.04 -29.90 -7.92
N ALA A 535 2.61 -30.01 -9.19
CA ALA A 535 3.07 -31.08 -10.06
C ALA A 535 4.57 -30.97 -10.40
N VAL A 536 5.10 -29.76 -10.61
CA VAL A 536 6.54 -29.55 -10.81
C VAL A 536 7.34 -29.87 -9.54
N LEU A 537 6.85 -29.52 -8.35
CA LEU A 537 7.50 -29.90 -7.08
C LEU A 537 7.54 -31.43 -6.92
N ALA A 538 6.43 -32.13 -7.21
CA ALA A 538 6.37 -33.59 -7.13
C ALA A 538 7.29 -34.29 -8.15
N GLU A 539 7.32 -33.81 -9.40
CA GLU A 539 8.24 -34.31 -10.44
C GLU A 539 9.71 -34.09 -10.09
N GLU A 540 10.04 -32.96 -9.46
CA GLU A 540 11.38 -32.66 -8.97
C GLU A 540 11.67 -33.22 -7.57
N GLN A 541 10.77 -33.99 -6.97
CA GLN A 541 10.94 -34.58 -5.65
C GLN A 541 11.29 -33.55 -4.56
N VAL A 542 10.69 -32.36 -4.64
CA VAL A 542 10.83 -31.27 -3.67
C VAL A 542 9.65 -31.28 -2.71
N ASP A 543 9.93 -31.44 -1.42
CA ASP A 543 8.94 -31.24 -0.37
C ASP A 543 8.60 -29.75 -0.21
N GLU A 544 7.30 -29.42 -0.27
CA GLU A 544 6.82 -28.03 -0.21
C GLU A 544 7.09 -27.41 1.17
N ALA A 545 6.95 -28.17 2.26
CA ALA A 545 7.17 -27.66 3.61
C ALA A 545 8.65 -27.33 3.84
N ALA A 546 9.58 -28.17 3.38
CA ALA A 546 11.02 -27.93 3.40
C ALA A 546 11.41 -26.70 2.57
N LEU A 547 10.84 -26.55 1.35
CA LEU A 547 11.07 -25.35 0.52
C LEU A 547 10.54 -24.08 1.21
N ARG A 548 9.32 -24.09 1.75
CA ARG A 548 8.75 -22.95 2.47
C ARG A 548 9.52 -22.63 3.75
N ASN A 549 10.04 -23.63 4.46
CA ASN A 549 10.87 -23.41 5.63
C ASN A 549 12.24 -22.83 5.27
N TRP A 550 12.87 -23.31 4.19
CA TRP A 550 14.11 -22.73 3.66
C TRP A 550 13.91 -21.26 3.23
N LEU A 551 12.81 -20.97 2.53
CA LEU A 551 12.42 -19.60 2.16
C LEU A 551 12.28 -18.71 3.41
N LYS A 552 11.58 -19.19 4.46
CA LYS A 552 11.48 -18.50 5.76
C LYS A 552 12.85 -18.22 6.39
N THR A 553 13.70 -19.24 6.50
CA THR A 553 15.04 -19.12 7.10
C THR A 553 15.94 -18.11 6.38
N ASN A 554 15.78 -17.96 5.07
CA ASN A 554 16.58 -17.03 4.26
C ASN A 554 15.93 -15.65 4.04
N ASN A 555 14.76 -15.38 4.63
CA ASN A 555 13.94 -14.18 4.38
C ASN A 555 13.59 -13.98 2.89
N LEU A 556 13.23 -15.07 2.21
CA LEU A 556 12.87 -15.11 0.80
C LEU A 556 11.40 -15.52 0.61
N SER A 557 10.85 -15.12 -0.53
CA SER A 557 9.66 -15.70 -1.14
C SER A 557 9.99 -16.19 -2.56
N LEU A 558 9.03 -16.81 -3.23
CA LEU A 558 9.16 -17.26 -4.62
C LEU A 558 8.03 -16.68 -5.47
N ILE A 559 8.37 -16.05 -6.59
CA ILE A 559 7.41 -15.67 -7.65
C ILE A 559 7.53 -16.71 -8.77
N VAL A 560 6.38 -17.21 -9.25
CA VAL A 560 6.26 -18.06 -10.43
C VAL A 560 5.26 -17.42 -11.39
N THR A 561 5.62 -17.33 -12.68
CA THR A 561 4.71 -16.93 -13.76
C THR A 561 4.67 -18.04 -14.80
N ARG A 562 3.47 -18.47 -15.19
CA ARG A 562 3.30 -19.60 -16.12
C ARG A 562 3.62 -19.21 -17.56
N ASN A 563 3.11 -18.07 -18.04
CA ASN A 563 3.42 -17.57 -19.37
C ASN A 563 3.49 -16.04 -19.43
N GLN A 564 4.72 -15.52 -19.45
CA GLN A 564 5.04 -14.09 -19.58
C GLN A 564 4.55 -13.44 -20.88
N THR A 565 4.20 -14.23 -21.92
CA THR A 565 3.59 -13.67 -23.14
C THR A 565 2.08 -13.45 -23.00
N SER A 566 1.44 -14.00 -21.97
CA SER A 566 -0.02 -13.93 -21.76
C SER A 566 -0.39 -12.71 -20.90
N ARG A 567 -1.42 -11.97 -21.33
CA ARG A 567 -1.91 -10.74 -20.68
C ARG A 567 -3.42 -10.61 -20.88
N ASP A 568 -4.12 -9.99 -19.94
CA ASP A 568 -5.56 -9.74 -20.03
C ASP A 568 -5.97 -9.05 -21.35
N ARG A 569 -7.16 -9.38 -21.86
CA ARG A 569 -7.71 -8.82 -23.12
C ARG A 569 -7.93 -7.30 -23.11
N GLY A 570 -8.09 -6.69 -21.94
CA GLY A 570 -8.32 -5.26 -21.75
C GLY A 570 -7.04 -4.41 -21.69
N ASP A 571 -5.88 -5.02 -21.42
CA ASP A 571 -4.59 -4.32 -21.33
C ASP A 571 -4.02 -4.05 -22.73
N LEU A 572 -4.38 -2.89 -23.27
CA LEU A 572 -3.99 -2.42 -24.61
C LEU A 572 -2.98 -1.25 -24.55
N GLN A 573 -2.58 -0.85 -23.35
CA GLN A 573 -1.73 0.31 -23.07
C GLN A 573 -0.24 -0.07 -22.95
N GLN A 574 0.06 -1.35 -22.80
CA GLN A 574 1.42 -1.91 -22.86
C GLN A 574 1.51 -3.02 -23.92
N PRO A 575 2.73 -3.40 -24.36
CA PRO A 575 2.92 -4.49 -25.31
C PRO A 575 2.18 -5.78 -24.92
N PHE A 576 1.14 -6.11 -25.68
CA PHE A 576 0.38 -7.36 -25.54
C PHE A 576 0.71 -8.39 -26.64
N ASN A 577 1.35 -7.98 -27.73
CA ASN A 577 1.86 -8.90 -28.73
C ASN A 577 3.28 -9.32 -28.35
N LEU A 578 3.42 -10.46 -27.69
CA LEU A 578 4.68 -10.88 -27.05
C LEU A 578 5.17 -12.24 -27.57
N GLU A 579 6.49 -12.38 -27.68
CA GLU A 579 7.14 -13.65 -28.00
C GLU A 579 8.42 -13.86 -27.19
N VAL A 580 8.69 -15.10 -26.79
CA VAL A 580 10.03 -15.52 -26.35
C VAL A 580 10.80 -15.92 -27.61
N PRO A 581 12.00 -15.36 -27.90
CA PRO A 581 12.78 -15.74 -29.07
C PRO A 581 13.08 -17.25 -29.11
N GLY A 582 12.53 -17.96 -30.09
CA GLY A 582 12.64 -19.42 -30.22
C GLY A 582 11.73 -20.23 -29.27
N GLY A 583 10.74 -19.60 -28.63
CA GLY A 583 9.79 -20.21 -27.70
C GLY A 583 8.33 -19.83 -27.98
N VAL A 584 7.53 -19.71 -26.92
CA VAL A 584 6.10 -19.38 -27.01
C VAL A 584 5.85 -17.96 -27.54
N LYS A 585 4.73 -17.79 -28.25
CA LYS A 585 4.25 -16.53 -28.80
C LYS A 585 2.75 -16.38 -28.54
N THR A 586 2.36 -15.21 -28.01
CA THR A 586 0.96 -14.83 -27.82
C THR A 586 0.77 -13.42 -28.39
N ALA A 587 0.20 -13.34 -29.58
CA ALA A 587 0.01 -12.10 -30.32
C ALA A 587 -1.24 -12.19 -31.20
N LYS A 588 -1.89 -11.03 -31.43
CA LYS A 588 -2.96 -10.87 -32.41
C LYS A 588 -2.39 -10.94 -33.84
N ALA A 589 -3.27 -11.04 -34.84
CA ALA A 589 -2.87 -11.15 -36.25
C ALA A 589 -2.19 -9.88 -36.83
N SER A 590 -2.19 -8.77 -36.10
CA SER A 590 -1.61 -7.49 -36.50
C SER A 590 -1.00 -6.73 -35.30
N GLY A 591 -0.19 -5.72 -35.61
CA GLY A 591 0.59 -4.94 -34.64
C GLY A 591 2.06 -5.36 -34.56
N LYS A 592 2.88 -4.55 -33.90
CA LYS A 592 4.28 -4.93 -33.60
C LYS A 592 4.27 -6.13 -32.65
N VAL A 593 5.25 -7.03 -32.77
CA VAL A 593 5.52 -8.09 -31.79
C VAL A 593 6.81 -7.73 -31.08
N TYR A 594 6.83 -7.87 -29.75
CA TYR A 594 7.95 -7.52 -28.91
C TYR A 594 8.63 -8.79 -28.37
N PRO A 595 9.94 -8.96 -28.56
CA PRO A 595 10.69 -10.07 -27.97
C PRO A 595 10.89 -9.83 -26.47
N ILE A 596 10.61 -10.84 -25.65
CA ILE A 596 10.92 -10.85 -24.22
C ILE A 596 11.87 -12.00 -23.90
N SER A 597 12.93 -11.70 -23.14
CA SER A 597 14.04 -12.63 -22.86
C SER A 597 14.39 -12.69 -21.38
N HIS A 598 14.21 -11.59 -20.64
CA HIS A 598 14.49 -11.52 -19.21
C HIS A 598 13.31 -10.93 -18.44
N TYR A 599 13.15 -11.38 -17.20
CA TYR A 599 12.19 -10.87 -16.23
C TYR A 599 13.00 -10.28 -15.08
N GLN A 600 13.01 -8.95 -15.00
CA GLN A 600 13.80 -8.18 -14.04
C GLN A 600 12.97 -7.85 -12.82
N ILE A 601 13.48 -8.21 -11.63
CA ILE A 601 12.92 -7.79 -10.35
C ILE A 601 13.56 -6.47 -9.91
N LEU A 602 12.72 -5.50 -9.59
CA LEU A 602 13.07 -4.26 -8.93
C LEU A 602 12.64 -4.36 -7.47
N GLN A 603 13.51 -3.94 -6.55
CA GLN A 603 13.25 -3.88 -5.12
C GLN A 603 13.24 -2.44 -4.63
N GLY A 604 12.29 -2.11 -3.75
CA GLY A 604 12.19 -0.82 -3.09
C GLY A 604 13.28 -0.66 -2.03
N ASN A 605 14.30 0.15 -2.35
CA ASN A 605 15.40 0.48 -1.45
C ASN A 605 15.28 1.94 -0.97
N GLN A 606 15.41 2.17 0.34
CA GLN A 606 15.23 3.48 0.96
C GLN A 606 16.51 4.33 0.90
N VAL A 607 16.82 4.86 -0.30
CA VAL A 607 18.14 5.43 -0.64
C VAL A 607 18.13 6.86 -1.19
N ARG A 608 16.98 7.46 -1.50
CA ARG A 608 16.88 8.87 -1.93
C ARG A 608 16.72 9.77 -0.71
N GLY A 609 17.45 10.88 -0.64
CA GLY A 609 17.33 11.86 0.45
C GLY A 609 17.40 13.30 -0.04
N TYR A 610 16.87 14.22 0.78
CA TYR A 610 16.76 15.65 0.47
C TYR A 610 17.40 16.47 1.60
N PRO A 611 18.74 16.63 1.60
CA PRO A 611 19.47 17.22 2.72
C PRO A 611 19.00 18.64 3.05
N GLY A 612 18.55 18.85 4.28
CA GLY A 612 18.02 20.13 4.74
C GLY A 612 16.51 20.33 4.52
N VAL A 613 15.82 19.38 3.88
CA VAL A 613 14.35 19.33 3.79
C VAL A 613 13.79 18.37 4.84
N GLU A 614 14.13 17.08 4.73
CA GLU A 614 13.73 16.02 5.66
C GLU A 614 14.96 15.15 6.01
N PRO A 615 15.08 14.62 7.25
CA PRO A 615 16.19 13.76 7.65
C PRO A 615 16.02 12.31 7.16
N GLY A 616 14.80 11.97 6.72
CA GLY A 616 14.41 10.64 6.25
C GLY A 616 14.92 10.29 4.85
N ARG A 617 14.38 9.19 4.31
CA ARG A 617 14.71 8.74 2.95
C ARG A 617 13.47 8.25 2.20
N ARG A 618 13.40 8.58 0.91
CA ARG A 618 12.44 8.05 -0.07
C ARG A 618 12.89 6.69 -0.60
N VAL A 619 11.92 5.83 -0.89
CA VAL A 619 12.12 4.54 -1.54
C VAL A 619 12.30 4.73 -3.05
N LEU A 620 13.30 4.08 -3.65
CA LEU A 620 13.49 3.99 -5.10
C LEU A 620 13.48 2.54 -5.57
N ALA A 621 13.02 2.33 -6.81
CA ALA A 621 13.19 1.08 -7.54
C ALA A 621 14.66 0.89 -7.94
N GLN A 622 15.30 -0.14 -7.38
CA GLN A 622 16.64 -0.58 -7.76
C GLN A 622 16.62 -2.07 -8.17
N PRO A 623 17.44 -2.52 -9.11
CA PRO A 623 17.54 -3.94 -9.45
C PRO A 623 17.81 -4.83 -8.23
N MET A 624 17.19 -6.02 -8.20
CA MET A 624 17.33 -6.95 -7.08
C MET A 624 18.80 -7.32 -6.83
N ALA A 625 19.28 -7.05 -5.61
CA ALA A 625 20.70 -6.99 -5.31
C ALA A 625 21.37 -8.36 -5.02
N ASN A 626 20.60 -9.33 -4.50
CA ASN A 626 21.09 -10.70 -4.29
C ASN A 626 20.31 -11.68 -5.17
N SER A 627 20.99 -12.26 -6.14
CA SER A 627 20.45 -13.29 -7.05
C SER A 627 21.16 -14.65 -6.91
N SER A 628 21.99 -14.86 -5.87
CA SER A 628 22.85 -16.05 -5.76
C SER A 628 22.10 -17.40 -5.66
N HIS A 629 20.85 -17.39 -5.21
CA HIS A 629 19.96 -18.56 -5.19
C HIS A 629 19.19 -18.80 -6.50
N ASN A 630 19.21 -17.84 -7.43
CA ASN A 630 18.46 -17.87 -8.68
C ASN A 630 19.28 -18.43 -9.85
N VAL A 631 18.58 -18.90 -10.88
CA VAL A 631 19.19 -19.39 -12.12
C VAL A 631 20.03 -18.29 -12.75
N ALA A 632 21.32 -18.57 -12.95
CA ALA A 632 22.29 -17.59 -13.41
C ALA A 632 21.92 -17.04 -14.81
N ASN A 633 21.81 -15.71 -14.91
CA ASN A 633 21.42 -15.01 -16.12
C ASN A 633 22.49 -13.97 -16.53
N PRO A 634 23.73 -14.40 -16.85
CA PRO A 634 24.89 -13.51 -16.99
C PRO A 634 24.81 -12.50 -18.15
N ASN A 635 23.90 -12.73 -19.10
CA ASN A 635 23.71 -11.87 -20.28
C ASN A 635 22.51 -10.92 -20.13
N GLY A 636 21.73 -11.04 -19.04
CA GLY A 636 20.56 -10.19 -18.79
C GLY A 636 20.84 -9.02 -17.85
N PRO A 637 19.88 -8.10 -17.68
CA PRO A 637 19.98 -7.01 -16.70
C PRO A 637 20.25 -7.50 -15.27
N ALA A 638 20.90 -6.65 -14.46
CA ALA A 638 21.03 -6.90 -13.02
C ALA A 638 19.65 -7.18 -12.39
N GLY A 639 19.59 -8.09 -11.41
CA GLY A 639 18.34 -8.48 -10.75
C GLY A 639 17.33 -9.24 -11.62
N SER A 640 17.71 -9.75 -12.80
CA SER A 640 16.81 -10.48 -13.70
C SER A 640 17.07 -11.99 -13.80
N THR A 641 16.01 -12.75 -14.04
CA THR A 641 16.05 -14.15 -14.48
C THR A 641 15.75 -14.26 -15.97
N LYS A 642 16.10 -15.38 -16.61
CA LYS A 642 15.75 -15.66 -18.00
C LYS A 642 14.31 -16.15 -18.10
N ILE A 643 13.56 -15.68 -19.10
CA ILE A 643 12.25 -16.23 -19.48
C ILE A 643 12.46 -17.55 -20.23
N ALA A 644 11.81 -18.62 -19.78
CA ALA A 644 11.92 -19.95 -20.38
C ALA A 644 11.16 -20.05 -21.71
N ALA A 645 11.45 -21.09 -22.50
CA ALA A 645 10.88 -21.25 -23.85
C ALA A 645 9.36 -21.51 -23.85
N ASP A 646 8.79 -22.00 -22.74
CA ASP A 646 7.35 -22.11 -22.52
C ASP A 646 6.68 -20.77 -22.11
N GLY A 647 7.48 -19.71 -21.97
CA GLY A 647 7.06 -18.41 -21.45
C GLY A 647 7.21 -18.27 -19.94
N SER A 648 7.61 -19.32 -19.21
CA SER A 648 7.58 -19.28 -17.75
C SER A 648 8.76 -18.54 -17.12
N THR A 649 8.57 -18.10 -15.89
CA THR A 649 9.61 -17.58 -15.00
C THR A 649 9.42 -18.12 -13.59
N ALA A 650 10.54 -18.33 -12.89
CA ALA A 650 10.56 -18.55 -11.45
C ALA A 650 11.75 -17.81 -10.86
N VAL A 651 11.55 -17.13 -9.73
CA VAL A 651 12.58 -16.32 -9.08
C VAL A 651 12.33 -16.22 -7.57
N PHE A 652 13.35 -16.54 -6.79
CA PHE A 652 13.42 -16.23 -5.37
C PHE A 652 13.69 -14.73 -5.19
N VAL A 653 12.90 -14.06 -4.37
CA VAL A 653 12.94 -12.60 -4.16
C VAL A 653 12.96 -12.27 -2.66
N PRO A 654 13.49 -11.10 -2.23
CA PRO A 654 13.54 -10.76 -0.82
C PRO A 654 12.14 -10.50 -0.26
N ALA A 655 11.80 -11.17 0.84
CA ALA A 655 10.52 -11.02 1.51
C ALA A 655 10.43 -9.70 2.30
N ASN A 656 9.19 -9.34 2.64
CA ASN A 656 8.86 -8.20 3.51
C ASN A 656 9.44 -6.88 2.96
N ARG A 657 9.43 -6.71 1.64
CA ARG A 657 9.94 -5.55 0.88
C ARG A 657 9.05 -5.31 -0.33
N ALA A 658 8.86 -4.04 -0.68
CA ALA A 658 8.19 -3.63 -1.90
C ALA A 658 8.95 -4.15 -3.12
N LEU A 659 8.26 -4.88 -4.00
CA LEU A 659 8.79 -5.38 -5.26
C LEU A 659 7.96 -4.89 -6.45
N ALA A 660 8.61 -4.67 -7.58
CA ALA A 660 8.00 -4.45 -8.88
C ALA A 660 8.84 -5.19 -9.93
N TRP A 661 8.37 -5.30 -11.17
CA TRP A 661 9.07 -6.05 -12.21
C TRP A 661 8.87 -5.49 -13.61
N GLN A 662 9.75 -5.88 -14.53
CA GLN A 662 9.57 -5.65 -15.96
C GLN A 662 10.10 -6.81 -16.80
N THR A 663 9.47 -7.04 -17.96
CA THR A 663 10.09 -7.82 -19.02
C THR A 663 11.06 -6.95 -19.81
N THR A 664 12.18 -7.52 -20.22
CA THR A 664 13.11 -6.89 -21.17
C THR A 664 13.39 -7.82 -22.34
N ASP A 665 13.80 -7.24 -23.47
CA ASP A 665 14.40 -8.01 -24.55
C ASP A 665 15.82 -8.48 -24.18
N ALA A 666 16.49 -9.14 -25.14
CA ALA A 666 17.85 -9.69 -24.98
C ALA A 666 18.98 -8.64 -24.89
N SER A 667 18.68 -7.35 -25.10
CA SER A 667 19.61 -6.23 -24.86
C SER A 667 19.42 -5.58 -23.49
N GLY A 668 18.33 -5.91 -22.79
CA GLY A 668 17.94 -5.29 -21.52
C GLY A 668 17.00 -4.09 -21.66
N GLU A 669 16.60 -3.73 -22.88
CA GLU A 669 15.62 -2.67 -23.12
C GLU A 669 14.22 -3.14 -22.68
N PRO A 670 13.47 -2.40 -21.82
CA PRO A 670 12.26 -2.94 -21.21
C PRO A 670 10.99 -2.78 -22.05
N VAL A 671 10.13 -3.80 -21.98
CA VAL A 671 8.98 -4.01 -22.84
C VAL A 671 7.66 -3.81 -22.08
N VAL A 672 7.39 -4.61 -21.04
CA VAL A 672 6.21 -4.45 -20.16
C VAL A 672 6.69 -4.20 -18.74
N ARG A 673 6.08 -3.22 -18.05
CA ARG A 673 6.37 -2.90 -16.65
C ARG A 673 5.16 -3.14 -15.77
N GLU A 674 5.39 -3.76 -14.63
CA GLU A 674 4.48 -3.65 -13.48
C GLU A 674 4.59 -2.24 -12.92
N ARG A 675 3.46 -1.63 -12.59
CA ARG A 675 3.41 -0.22 -12.15
C ARG A 675 2.73 -0.01 -10.81
N VAL A 676 2.62 -1.07 -10.01
CA VAL A 676 2.37 -1.00 -8.56
C VAL A 676 3.44 -1.78 -7.80
N TRP A 677 3.65 -1.42 -6.53
CA TRP A 677 4.45 -2.25 -5.62
C TRP A 677 3.64 -3.45 -5.13
N VAL A 678 4.26 -4.61 -4.93
CA VAL A 678 3.67 -5.77 -4.24
C VAL A 678 4.68 -6.30 -3.22
N THR A 679 4.19 -6.70 -2.04
CA THR A 679 4.99 -7.38 -1.02
C THR A 679 4.68 -8.87 -1.03
N MET A 680 5.68 -9.69 -0.74
CA MET A 680 5.50 -11.12 -0.45
C MET A 680 6.16 -11.47 0.88
N GLN A 681 5.58 -12.42 1.60
CA GLN A 681 6.03 -12.86 2.92
C GLN A 681 7.09 -13.97 2.84
N ALA A 682 7.87 -14.11 3.91
CA ALA A 682 8.87 -15.15 4.00
C ALA A 682 8.21 -16.55 3.98
N GLY A 683 8.55 -17.38 2.99
CA GLY A 683 7.89 -18.67 2.74
C GLY A 683 6.65 -18.64 1.83
N GLU A 684 6.24 -17.47 1.34
CA GLU A 684 5.22 -17.35 0.31
C GLU A 684 5.74 -17.92 -1.03
N ILE A 685 4.85 -18.57 -1.78
CA ILE A 685 5.10 -18.97 -3.16
C ILE A 685 3.92 -18.42 -3.95
N ARG A 686 4.11 -17.26 -4.60
CA ARG A 686 3.09 -16.60 -5.40
C ARG A 686 3.12 -17.13 -6.82
N THR A 687 1.94 -17.40 -7.37
CA THR A 687 1.78 -17.89 -8.74
C THR A 687 0.96 -16.88 -9.55
N CYS A 688 1.30 -16.68 -10.82
CA CYS A 688 0.55 -15.86 -11.77
C CYS A 688 0.42 -16.61 -13.11
N ALA A 689 -0.76 -16.62 -13.73
CA ALA A 689 -0.94 -17.20 -15.06
C ALA A 689 -0.17 -16.40 -16.13
N GLY A 690 -0.40 -15.09 -16.17
CA GLY A 690 0.27 -14.13 -17.06
C GLY A 690 0.83 -12.91 -16.31
N CYS A 691 1.30 -11.91 -17.06
CA CYS A 691 1.96 -10.70 -16.51
C CYS A 691 1.02 -9.53 -16.19
N HIS A 692 -0.29 -9.72 -16.35
CA HIS A 692 -1.36 -8.87 -15.85
C HIS A 692 -2.55 -9.81 -15.70
N GLY A 693 -3.14 -9.92 -14.50
CA GLY A 693 -4.08 -10.99 -14.16
C GLY A 693 -5.22 -11.09 -15.16
N GLU A 694 -5.41 -12.28 -15.73
CA GLU A 694 -6.35 -12.49 -16.82
C GLU A 694 -7.76 -12.70 -16.26
N ASN A 695 -8.68 -11.80 -16.52
CA ASN A 695 -10.00 -11.83 -15.92
C ASN A 695 -10.80 -13.07 -16.33
N SER A 696 -10.97 -13.27 -17.63
CA SER A 696 -11.64 -14.45 -18.21
C SER A 696 -11.09 -14.87 -19.57
N SER A 697 -10.28 -14.02 -20.21
CA SER A 697 -9.46 -14.44 -21.35
C SER A 697 -8.28 -13.51 -21.58
N ASN A 698 -7.17 -14.05 -22.06
CA ASN A 698 -6.03 -13.28 -22.53
C ASN A 698 -6.31 -12.53 -23.86
N GLN A 699 -5.31 -11.77 -24.31
CA GLN A 699 -5.33 -10.93 -25.51
C GLN A 699 -5.59 -11.64 -26.84
N VAL A 700 -5.58 -12.98 -26.88
CA VAL A 700 -5.96 -13.80 -28.06
C VAL A 700 -7.20 -14.68 -27.80
N GLY A 701 -7.96 -14.41 -26.73
CA GLY A 701 -9.21 -15.11 -26.43
C GLY A 701 -9.03 -16.51 -25.83
N ARG A 702 -7.85 -16.84 -25.30
CA ARG A 702 -7.61 -18.09 -24.55
C ARG A 702 -7.86 -17.89 -23.06
N VAL A 703 -8.17 -18.97 -22.36
CA VAL A 703 -8.16 -19.00 -20.88
C VAL A 703 -6.73 -18.99 -20.33
N GLU A 704 -6.61 -18.80 -19.02
CA GLU A 704 -5.35 -18.75 -18.29
C GLU A 704 -4.36 -19.88 -18.61
N ALA A 705 -3.07 -19.53 -18.56
CA ALA A 705 -1.98 -20.46 -18.72
C ALA A 705 -1.98 -21.54 -17.61
N THR A 706 -1.86 -22.81 -18.02
CA THR A 706 -1.88 -24.00 -17.15
C THR A 706 -0.69 -24.93 -17.41
N ASN A 707 0.33 -24.47 -18.14
CA ASN A 707 1.59 -25.19 -18.33
C ASN A 707 2.32 -25.40 -17.00
N LYS A 708 3.02 -26.52 -16.88
CA LYS A 708 3.98 -26.78 -15.80
C LYS A 708 5.22 -25.91 -16.02
N PRO A 709 5.53 -24.94 -15.15
CA PRO A 709 6.58 -23.94 -15.45
C PRO A 709 7.99 -24.55 -15.56
N GLU A 710 8.58 -24.55 -16.74
CA GLU A 710 9.96 -25.04 -16.95
C GLU A 710 11.00 -24.22 -16.16
N ALA A 711 10.76 -22.92 -15.98
CA ALA A 711 11.59 -22.06 -15.15
C ALA A 711 11.56 -22.47 -13.66
N LEU A 712 10.40 -22.88 -13.13
CA LEU A 712 10.31 -23.42 -11.78
C LEU A 712 11.09 -24.72 -11.66
N ARG A 713 10.96 -25.61 -12.65
CA ARG A 713 11.72 -26.87 -12.71
C ARG A 713 13.23 -26.61 -12.69
N ALA A 714 13.71 -25.64 -13.46
CA ALA A 714 15.12 -25.22 -13.46
C ALA A 714 15.57 -24.64 -12.11
N LEU A 715 14.78 -23.76 -11.50
CA LEU A 715 15.09 -23.15 -10.20
C LEU A 715 15.14 -24.20 -9.08
N LEU A 716 14.19 -25.14 -9.03
CA LEU A 716 14.18 -26.23 -8.05
C LEU A 716 15.37 -27.19 -8.21
N ARG A 717 15.84 -27.43 -9.44
CA ARG A 717 17.07 -28.20 -9.69
C ARG A 717 18.30 -27.51 -9.12
N GLN A 718 18.44 -26.19 -9.34
CA GLN A 718 19.53 -25.42 -8.73
C GLN A 718 19.42 -25.38 -7.20
N TRP A 719 18.22 -25.15 -6.65
CA TRP A 719 18.00 -25.13 -5.21
C TRP A 719 18.40 -26.46 -4.56
N LYS A 720 18.03 -27.61 -5.15
CA LYS A 720 18.48 -28.93 -4.71
C LYS A 720 20.01 -29.07 -4.78
N GLN A 721 20.65 -28.62 -5.87
CA GLN A 721 22.10 -28.68 -6.02
C GLN A 721 22.85 -27.82 -4.99
N GLN A 722 22.33 -26.63 -4.66
CA GLN A 722 22.93 -25.74 -3.65
C GLN A 722 22.76 -26.25 -2.21
N ASN A 723 21.64 -26.94 -1.91
CA ASN A 723 21.30 -27.35 -0.53
C ASN A 723 21.56 -28.83 -0.22
N SER A 724 21.99 -29.64 -1.20
CA SER A 724 22.38 -31.03 -0.96
C SER A 724 23.78 -31.10 -0.34
N GLN A 725 23.89 -31.55 0.91
CA GLN A 725 25.17 -31.85 1.59
C GLN A 725 25.90 -33.11 1.03
N SER A 726 25.63 -33.47 -0.23
CA SER A 726 26.31 -34.53 -0.96
C SER A 726 26.19 -34.26 -2.46
N PRO A 727 27.28 -34.40 -3.24
CA PRO A 727 27.25 -34.10 -4.67
C PRO A 727 26.31 -35.06 -5.40
N ILE A 728 25.24 -34.52 -5.99
CA ILE A 728 24.29 -35.27 -6.82
C ILE A 728 25.06 -35.85 -8.01
N ARG A 729 25.29 -37.17 -8.01
CA ARG A 729 25.91 -37.86 -9.15
C ARG A 729 24.96 -37.83 -10.35
N VAL A 730 25.24 -36.94 -11.30
CA VAL A 730 24.57 -36.94 -12.61
C VAL A 730 24.95 -38.23 -13.33
N ASN A 731 24.04 -39.18 -13.39
CA ASN A 731 24.26 -40.47 -14.03
C ASN A 731 24.10 -40.33 -15.56
N GLY A 732 25.08 -39.66 -16.20
CA GLY A 732 24.92 -39.15 -17.57
C GLY A 732 26.18 -38.87 -18.38
N SER A 733 27.39 -39.23 -17.91
CA SER A 733 28.60 -39.21 -18.75
C SER A 733 29.61 -40.28 -18.31
N GLN A 734 30.06 -41.10 -19.27
CA GLN A 734 31.20 -41.99 -19.05
C GLN A 734 32.50 -41.22 -19.23
N SER A 735 33.45 -41.39 -18.30
CA SER A 735 34.80 -40.86 -18.45
C SER A 735 35.64 -41.83 -19.29
N LEU A 736 36.08 -41.40 -20.47
CA LEU A 736 36.95 -42.17 -21.35
C LEU A 736 38.41 -42.07 -20.88
N VAL A 737 38.77 -42.87 -19.86
CA VAL A 737 40.17 -43.10 -19.46
C VAL A 737 40.39 -44.61 -19.28
N PRO A 738 41.42 -45.23 -19.91
CA PRO A 738 41.63 -46.68 -19.81
C PRO A 738 42.10 -47.10 -18.42
N ASN A 739 41.46 -48.13 -17.86
CA ASN A 739 41.84 -48.68 -16.56
C ASN A 739 42.94 -49.76 -16.74
N ARG A 740 43.99 -49.74 -15.89
CA ARG A 740 44.94 -50.84 -15.73
C ARG A 740 45.12 -51.16 -14.24
N SER A 741 44.67 -52.36 -13.89
CA SER A 741 45.26 -53.31 -12.93
C SER A 741 46.49 -52.88 -12.09
N ALA A 742 46.60 -53.23 -10.79
CA ALA A 742 45.67 -53.97 -9.89
C ALA A 742 46.23 -54.01 -8.44
N SER A 743 45.43 -54.61 -7.54
CA SER A 743 45.85 -55.39 -6.35
C SER A 743 46.08 -54.71 -5.00
N ALA A 744 45.89 -55.54 -3.96
CA ALA A 744 46.38 -55.48 -2.58
C ALA A 744 45.84 -54.42 -1.58
N ALA A 745 45.35 -54.94 -0.44
CA ALA A 745 45.18 -54.31 0.86
C ALA A 745 45.14 -55.42 1.92
N PRO A 746 45.30 -55.16 3.24
CA PRO A 746 45.87 -53.99 3.93
C PRO A 746 47.18 -54.40 4.67
N PRO A 747 47.66 -53.68 5.72
CA PRO A 747 47.09 -53.87 7.07
C PRO A 747 46.99 -52.59 7.93
N THR A 748 46.42 -52.78 9.13
CA THR A 748 46.15 -51.81 10.20
C THR A 748 47.39 -51.33 10.97
N ALA A 749 47.33 -50.13 11.58
CA ALA A 749 47.33 -49.91 13.05
C ALA A 749 47.75 -48.47 13.44
N GLY A 750 47.44 -48.07 14.69
CA GLY A 750 48.09 -46.93 15.35
C GLY A 750 47.16 -45.81 15.81
N ALA A 751 46.71 -45.87 17.07
CA ALA A 751 46.13 -44.71 17.76
C ALA A 751 47.16 -44.14 18.75
N ALA A 752 47.32 -42.82 18.75
CA ALA A 752 48.09 -42.07 19.75
C ALA A 752 47.53 -40.65 19.86
N ALA A 753 47.68 -40.02 21.03
CA ALA A 753 47.14 -38.68 21.31
C ALA A 753 48.13 -37.87 22.18
N VAL A 754 47.90 -36.55 22.24
CA VAL A 754 48.52 -35.57 23.16
C VAL A 754 50.03 -35.29 22.93
N SER A 755 50.36 -34.06 22.53
CA SER A 755 50.92 -33.07 23.47
C SER A 755 51.00 -31.65 22.90
N THR A 756 51.27 -30.69 23.79
CA THR A 756 51.21 -29.23 23.66
C THR A 756 52.50 -28.55 23.19
N ARG A 757 52.37 -27.44 22.43
CA ARG A 757 53.04 -26.10 22.57
C ARG A 757 52.86 -25.32 21.25
N ASP A 758 52.42 -24.06 21.23
CA ASP A 758 53.05 -22.79 21.67
C ASP A 758 54.16 -22.28 20.73
N ASP A 759 54.33 -20.95 20.75
CA ASP A 759 55.05 -20.07 19.80
C ASP A 759 54.30 -19.81 18.46
N GLY A 760 54.25 -18.60 17.91
CA GLY A 760 54.65 -17.29 18.45
C GLY A 760 54.84 -16.21 17.36
N ALA A 761 54.45 -14.95 17.65
CA ALA A 761 54.74 -13.73 16.87
C ALA A 761 54.13 -13.62 15.43
N THR A 762 53.87 -12.43 14.83
CA THR A 762 53.67 -11.05 15.34
C THR A 762 52.84 -10.25 14.34
N LEU A 763 52.07 -9.26 14.81
CA LEU A 763 51.60 -8.13 14.00
C LEU A 763 52.64 -7.00 14.06
N THR A 764 52.85 -6.26 12.96
CA THR A 764 53.69 -5.06 12.93
C THR A 764 52.96 -3.88 12.30
N ALA A 765 52.88 -2.76 13.02
CA ALA A 765 52.40 -1.48 12.50
C ALA A 765 53.58 -0.56 12.14
N ALA A 766 53.41 0.23 11.08
CA ALA A 766 54.34 1.25 10.60
C ALA A 766 53.54 2.30 9.80
N TRP A 767 53.81 3.60 9.88
CA TRP A 767 54.72 4.37 10.74
C TRP A 767 54.09 5.78 10.94
N LEU A 768 54.61 6.60 11.86
CA LEU A 768 54.10 7.95 12.16
C LEU A 768 55.27 8.92 12.40
N GLU A 769 54.96 10.22 12.45
CA GLU A 769 55.85 11.39 12.59
C GLU A 769 56.65 11.79 11.33
N ASP A 770 56.95 13.08 11.10
CA ASP A 770 56.45 14.31 11.77
C ASP A 770 55.32 14.97 10.90
N VAL A 771 54.99 16.26 10.77
CA VAL A 771 55.47 17.57 11.26
C VAL A 771 54.36 18.29 12.03
N ARG A 772 54.70 18.99 13.13
CA ARG A 772 53.74 19.68 14.02
C ARG A 772 53.97 21.20 14.10
N LEU A 773 52.94 21.93 14.56
CA LEU A 773 52.86 23.41 14.78
C LEU A 773 52.59 24.22 13.48
N ALA A 774 51.90 25.37 13.50
CA ALA A 774 51.54 26.26 14.62
C ALA A 774 50.00 26.48 14.80
N ARG A 775 49.59 27.59 15.45
CA ARG A 775 48.31 27.78 16.17
C ARG A 775 47.46 28.99 15.71
N GLU A 776 46.15 28.88 15.96
CA GLU A 776 45.18 29.90 16.45
C GLU A 776 44.57 31.02 15.57
N LEU A 777 43.21 30.97 15.48
CA LEU A 777 42.21 32.07 15.49
C LEU A 777 42.12 33.02 14.26
N PRO A 778 41.03 33.82 14.12
CA PRO A 778 39.59 33.49 14.14
C PRO A 778 38.85 34.00 12.85
N PRO A 779 37.54 33.76 12.61
CA PRO A 779 36.92 34.02 11.30
C PRO A 779 36.53 35.48 11.02
N ALA A 780 36.68 35.91 9.77
CA ALA A 780 36.24 37.22 9.24
C ALA A 780 34.82 37.16 8.63
N SER A 781 34.19 38.34 8.39
CA SER A 781 32.74 38.45 8.20
C SER A 781 32.26 39.26 6.98
N ARG A 782 31.33 38.68 6.19
CA ARG A 782 30.42 39.35 5.21
C ARG A 782 31.13 40.07 4.03
N PRO A 783 30.43 40.64 3.01
CA PRO A 783 29.00 40.63 2.63
C PRO A 783 28.74 39.75 1.37
N GLY A 784 27.58 39.72 0.70
CA GLY A 784 26.25 40.31 0.96
C GLY A 784 25.69 41.18 -0.18
N GLN A 785 25.09 40.55 -1.21
CA GLN A 785 24.30 41.13 -2.33
C GLN A 785 23.53 39.98 -3.02
N GLN A 786 22.49 40.16 -3.85
CA GLN A 786 21.37 41.11 -3.86
C GLN A 786 20.34 40.63 -4.91
N VAL A 787 19.06 40.62 -4.54
CA VAL A 787 17.83 40.60 -5.39
C VAL A 787 17.99 40.33 -6.91
N ARG A 788 17.44 39.20 -7.36
CA ARG A 788 16.32 39.15 -8.32
C ARG A 788 15.45 37.92 -8.06
#